data_AF-A0A8B6FG70-F1
#
_entry.id   AF-A0A8B6FG70-F1
#
_cell.length_a   1.000
_cell.length_b   1.000
_cell.length_c   1.000
_cell.angle_alpha   90.00
_cell.angle_beta   90.00
_cell.angle_gamma   90.00
#
_symmetry.space_group_name_H-M   'P 1'
#
loop_
_entity.id
_entity.type
_entity.pdbx_description
1 polymer ?
#
loop_
_entity_poly.entity_id
_entity_poly.type
_entity_poly.pdbx_seq_one_letter_code
_entity_poly.pdbx_strand_id
1 'polypeptide(L)'
;MPVLMEKQKDIFFEEDDLPYEEDILRNPYSVKCWLRYLEFKKLASRNVVNMIYERALKELPGSYKLWYNYLKLRRRQVKGKCINDPAVEDVCNAHERALVFMHKMPRIWLDYCQFLMDQCRITKTRRTCDKALRALPITQHYRIWPLYLKFAKMYDLPESAVRIYRRNLKLQKENTEDYIEYLKSIDWLDEAAKRLVNIIDDDSYISKEGKSKHQLWNELCELVAKNPDKVTSLKIEPIIRQGLKRYTDQIGVLWNSMADYYIRGGHFERARDIYEESIETVLTVRDFTQVFDAYAEFEKNVIGAKIQTMEETGASEEDDLDLELRLARLENLMDRRLLLLNSVLLRQNPHNVHEWHKRVTLFKDKPREIINTYTEAVQTVDPKLATGKPHTLWVDFAKFYEKAGQIEDARVIFDKAVKVPYKHVDDLASVWCEWAEMEIRHDHFDEALKLMQKVTAPPTRKVSYHDESETVQDRVHKSLKVWSLYADLEESFGTFKTCKAVYDRIIELRIATPQIIINYGLFLEENNYFEEAFKGYEKGIALFKWPNVYDIWNTYLVKFIERYGGTKLERARDLFEQCLENCPEKFAKAIFLLYAKLEEEHGLARHAMAVYDRATKAVLPEERYEMFNVYIKRAAEIYGVTYTRPIYEKALEVLPDEQAREMCIRFADLERKLGEIDRARAIYSHASQICDPRVAPNFWQVWKEFEIKHGNEDTVREMLRIKRSVQAMYNTQVSDVFNR
;
A
#
# COMPACT_ATOMS: atom_id res chain seq x y z
N MET A 1 -3.81 -2.42 -83.06
CA MET A 1 -4.50 -2.19 -84.34
C MET A 1 -5.67 -3.14 -84.42
N PRO A 2 -6.89 -2.59 -84.41
CA PRO A 2 -7.71 -2.59 -85.62
C PRO A 2 -7.92 -1.15 -86.10
N VAL A 3 -7.87 -1.01 -87.42
CA VAL A 3 -8.08 0.21 -88.19
C VAL A 3 -9.54 0.62 -88.06
N LEU A 4 -9.83 1.53 -87.12
CA LEU A 4 -11.02 2.37 -87.21
C LEU A 4 -10.66 3.46 -88.22
N MET A 5 -11.30 3.39 -89.39
CA MET A 5 -11.26 4.42 -90.41
C MET A 5 -11.39 5.80 -89.75
N GLU A 6 -10.30 6.56 -89.79
CA GLU A 6 -10.30 7.99 -89.56
C GLU A 6 -11.25 8.61 -90.59
N LYS A 7 -12.51 8.83 -90.21
CA LYS A 7 -13.17 10.04 -90.69
C LYS A 7 -12.35 11.18 -90.10
N GLN A 8 -11.44 11.74 -90.89
CA GLN A 8 -10.92 13.08 -90.69
C GLN A 8 -12.14 13.96 -90.45
N LYS A 9 -12.44 14.22 -89.18
CA LYS A 9 -13.37 15.30 -88.81
C LYS A 9 -12.58 16.55 -89.13
N ASP A 10 -13.00 17.20 -90.20
CA ASP A 10 -12.38 18.39 -90.75
C ASP A 10 -11.98 19.35 -89.64
N ILE A 11 -10.71 19.72 -89.69
CA ILE A 11 -10.10 20.58 -88.72
C ILE A 11 -10.45 22.01 -89.12
N PHE A 12 -11.36 22.64 -88.38
CA PHE A 12 -11.43 24.09 -88.36
C PHE A 12 -10.40 24.57 -87.34
N PHE A 13 -9.18 24.81 -87.81
CA PHE A 13 -8.23 25.66 -87.10
C PHE A 13 -8.71 27.10 -87.28
N GLU A 14 -8.96 27.80 -86.18
CA GLU A 14 -9.11 29.25 -86.24
C GLU A 14 -7.72 29.85 -86.51
N GLU A 15 -7.60 31.01 -87.18
CA GLU A 15 -6.29 31.63 -87.46
C GLU A 15 -5.46 31.84 -86.18
N ASP A 16 -6.13 31.98 -85.04
CA ASP A 16 -5.54 32.10 -83.71
C ASP A 16 -4.85 30.80 -83.19
N ASP A 17 -5.07 29.65 -83.83
CA ASP A 17 -4.45 28.36 -83.48
C ASP A 17 -3.09 28.14 -84.12
N LEU A 18 -2.80 28.84 -85.23
CA LEU A 18 -1.58 28.68 -86.02
C LEU A 18 -0.28 28.86 -85.20
N PRO A 19 -0.16 29.87 -84.30
CA PRO A 19 1.05 30.05 -83.50
C PRO A 19 1.34 28.87 -82.57
N TYR A 20 0.28 28.25 -82.04
CA TYR A 20 0.42 27.12 -81.11
C TYR A 20 0.67 25.80 -81.85
N GLU A 21 0.08 25.61 -83.03
CA GLU A 21 0.35 24.46 -83.90
C GLU A 21 1.77 24.50 -84.47
N GLU A 22 2.29 25.67 -84.85
CA GLU A 22 3.70 25.85 -85.21
C GLU A 22 4.64 25.55 -84.04
N ASP A 23 4.31 26.01 -82.82
CA ASP A 23 5.08 25.72 -81.61
C ASP A 23 5.08 24.22 -81.24
N ILE A 24 3.98 23.52 -81.52
CA ILE A 24 3.86 22.07 -81.35
C ILE A 24 4.69 21.32 -82.40
N LEU A 25 4.66 21.73 -83.66
CA LEU A 25 5.48 21.15 -84.73
C LEU A 25 6.97 21.36 -84.48
N ARG A 26 7.35 22.54 -83.96
CA ARG A 26 8.74 22.86 -83.60
C ARG A 26 9.23 22.10 -82.37
N ASN A 27 8.37 21.85 -81.38
CA ASN A 27 8.73 21.13 -80.16
C ASN A 27 7.68 20.07 -79.75
N PRO A 28 7.55 18.95 -80.51
CA PRO A 28 6.51 17.94 -80.26
C PRO A 28 6.61 17.28 -78.88
N TYR A 29 7.83 17.17 -78.34
CA TYR A 29 8.09 16.50 -77.06
C TYR A 29 7.97 17.41 -75.82
N SER A 30 7.64 18.70 -76.00
CA SER A 30 7.52 19.64 -74.88
C SER A 30 6.12 19.64 -74.27
N VAL A 31 5.99 19.10 -73.06
CA VAL A 31 4.73 19.12 -72.29
C VAL A 31 4.21 20.56 -72.07
N LYS A 32 5.09 21.56 -72.00
CA LYS A 32 4.69 22.96 -71.78
C LYS A 32 3.97 23.56 -73.00
N CYS A 33 4.39 23.22 -74.21
CA CYS A 33 3.76 23.72 -75.44
C CYS A 33 2.34 23.16 -75.57
N TRP A 34 2.18 21.84 -75.35
CA TRP A 34 0.87 21.19 -75.31
C TRP A 34 -0.03 21.75 -74.22
N LEU A 35 0.49 22.01 -73.02
CA LEU A 35 -0.31 22.62 -71.95
C LEU A 35 -0.77 24.03 -72.32
N ARG A 36 0.10 24.90 -72.87
CA ARG A 36 -0.28 26.25 -73.31
C ARG A 36 -1.38 26.22 -74.36
N TYR A 37 -1.27 25.33 -75.34
CA TYR A 37 -2.32 25.15 -76.36
C TYR A 37 -3.66 24.69 -75.75
N LEU A 38 -3.59 23.78 -74.77
CA LEU A 38 -4.76 23.34 -74.01
C LEU A 38 -5.33 24.44 -73.11
N GLU A 39 -4.51 25.36 -72.59
CA GLU A 39 -4.97 26.50 -71.80
C GLU A 39 -5.72 27.51 -72.67
N PHE A 40 -5.21 27.77 -73.87
CA PHE A 40 -5.87 28.61 -74.86
C PHE A 40 -7.24 28.04 -75.25
N LYS A 41 -7.33 26.75 -75.56
CA LYS A 41 -8.58 26.09 -75.94
C LYS A 41 -9.47 25.63 -74.77
N LYS A 42 -9.28 26.11 -73.53
CA LYS A 42 -10.11 25.74 -72.36
C LYS A 42 -11.61 26.02 -72.54
N LEU A 43 -11.97 27.02 -73.34
CA LEU A 43 -13.36 27.44 -73.62
C LEU A 43 -13.97 26.78 -74.87
N ALA A 44 -13.18 26.02 -75.64
CA ALA A 44 -13.61 25.44 -76.91
C ALA A 44 -14.50 24.19 -76.73
N SER A 45 -15.08 23.73 -77.85
CA SER A 45 -15.99 22.58 -77.84
C SER A 45 -15.34 21.34 -77.24
N ARG A 46 -16.13 20.55 -76.49
CA ARG A 46 -15.65 19.38 -75.72
C ARG A 46 -14.89 18.39 -76.60
N ASN A 47 -15.29 18.23 -77.86
CA ASN A 47 -14.67 17.30 -78.81
C ASN A 47 -13.29 17.79 -79.30
N VAL A 48 -13.12 19.10 -79.50
CA VAL A 48 -11.84 19.69 -79.94
C VAL A 48 -10.80 19.56 -78.84
N VAL A 49 -11.15 19.91 -77.59
CA VAL A 49 -10.24 19.76 -76.44
C VAL A 49 -9.82 18.30 -76.25
N ASN A 50 -10.76 17.37 -76.40
CA ASN A 50 -10.49 15.94 -76.33
C ASN A 50 -9.54 15.45 -77.42
N MET A 51 -9.70 15.93 -78.66
CA MET A 51 -8.83 15.59 -79.79
C MET A 51 -7.42 16.15 -79.60
N ILE A 52 -7.27 17.36 -79.05
CA ILE A 52 -5.96 17.94 -78.72
C ILE A 52 -5.25 17.12 -77.64
N TYR A 53 -5.96 16.68 -76.60
CA TYR A 53 -5.38 15.76 -75.62
C TYR A 53 -4.99 14.42 -76.25
N GLU A 54 -5.76 13.87 -77.19
CA GLU A 54 -5.41 12.63 -77.86
C GLU A 54 -4.21 12.76 -78.80
N ARG A 55 -4.04 13.91 -79.47
CA ARG A 55 -2.83 14.25 -80.22
C ARG A 55 -1.62 14.37 -79.27
N ALA A 56 -1.77 15.11 -78.18
CA ALA A 56 -0.70 15.28 -77.19
C ALA A 56 -0.28 13.96 -76.54
N LEU A 57 -1.21 13.03 -76.32
CA LEU A 57 -0.93 11.73 -75.72
C LEU A 57 -0.39 10.68 -76.72
N LYS A 58 -0.61 10.87 -78.03
CA LYS A 58 0.07 10.07 -79.08
C LYS A 58 1.57 10.41 -79.11
N GLU A 59 1.91 11.69 -79.03
CA GLU A 59 3.31 12.17 -79.04
C GLU A 59 4.02 11.96 -77.69
N LEU A 60 3.30 12.13 -76.57
CA LEU A 60 3.85 11.98 -75.21
C LEU A 60 3.06 10.97 -74.34
N PRO A 61 3.17 9.66 -74.62
CA PRO A 61 2.44 8.63 -73.88
C PRO A 61 2.79 8.54 -72.39
N GLY A 62 4.01 8.96 -72.00
CA GLY A 62 4.52 8.88 -70.63
C GLY A 62 4.21 10.10 -69.73
N SER A 63 3.54 11.13 -70.24
CA SER A 63 3.31 12.35 -69.47
C SER A 63 2.16 12.20 -68.46
N TYR A 64 2.51 12.07 -67.18
CA TYR A 64 1.52 12.00 -66.09
C TYR A 64 0.58 13.23 -66.06
N LYS A 65 1.12 14.43 -66.26
CA LYS A 65 0.35 15.68 -66.16
C LYS A 65 -0.74 15.74 -67.24
N LEU A 66 -0.41 15.33 -68.47
CA LEU A 66 -1.36 15.29 -69.58
C LEU A 66 -2.42 14.22 -69.35
N TRP A 67 -2.02 13.00 -68.97
CA TRP A 67 -2.97 11.93 -68.64
C TRP A 67 -3.90 12.31 -67.48
N TYR A 68 -3.37 12.85 -66.39
CA TYR A 68 -4.18 13.21 -65.23
C TYR A 68 -5.20 14.31 -65.55
N ASN A 69 -4.78 15.37 -66.25
CA ASN A 69 -5.67 16.45 -66.66
C ASN A 69 -6.73 15.97 -67.66
N TYR A 70 -6.35 15.11 -68.60
CA TYR A 70 -7.26 14.48 -69.55
C TYR A 70 -8.31 13.62 -68.85
N LEU A 71 -7.90 12.72 -67.96
CA LEU A 71 -8.83 11.87 -67.22
C LEU A 71 -9.75 12.68 -66.28
N LYS A 72 -9.24 13.77 -65.68
CA LYS A 72 -10.05 14.69 -64.87
C LYS A 72 -11.07 15.46 -65.71
N LEU A 73 -10.72 15.87 -66.92
CA LEU A 73 -11.63 16.51 -67.87
C LEU A 73 -12.71 15.53 -68.31
N ARG A 74 -12.32 14.32 -68.72
CA ARG A 74 -13.21 13.24 -69.16
C ARG A 74 -14.22 12.83 -68.09
N ARG A 75 -13.79 12.71 -66.82
CA ARG A 75 -14.71 12.47 -65.70
C ARG A 75 -15.73 13.60 -65.51
N ARG A 76 -15.30 14.86 -65.63
CA ARG A 76 -16.22 16.02 -65.57
C ARG A 76 -17.25 16.00 -66.70
N GLN A 77 -16.86 15.58 -67.91
CA GLN A 77 -17.75 15.50 -69.07
C GLN A 77 -18.83 14.41 -68.94
N VAL A 78 -18.56 13.38 -68.13
CA VAL A 78 -19.47 12.25 -67.88
C VAL A 78 -20.33 12.46 -66.62
N LYS A 79 -19.99 13.43 -65.77
CA LYS A 79 -20.76 13.74 -64.55
C LYS A 79 -22.16 14.23 -64.95
N GLY A 80 -23.18 13.40 -64.69
CA GLY A 80 -24.59 13.67 -65.03
C GLY A 80 -25.16 12.88 -66.22
N LYS A 81 -24.39 11.97 -66.82
CA LYS A 81 -24.82 11.07 -67.90
C LYS A 81 -25.27 9.70 -67.37
N CYS A 82 -26.08 8.97 -68.15
CA CYS A 82 -26.60 7.66 -67.74
C CYS A 82 -25.48 6.61 -67.76
N ILE A 83 -25.56 5.61 -66.87
CA ILE A 83 -24.52 4.57 -66.65
C ILE A 83 -24.23 3.74 -67.92
N ASN A 84 -25.19 3.66 -68.85
CA ASN A 84 -25.08 2.92 -70.11
C ASN A 84 -24.61 3.78 -71.30
N ASP A 85 -24.31 5.07 -71.10
CA ASP A 85 -23.85 5.91 -72.21
C ASP A 85 -22.47 5.45 -72.72
N PRO A 86 -22.26 5.38 -74.06
CA PRO A 86 -20.96 5.04 -74.66
C PRO A 86 -19.80 5.93 -74.17
N ALA A 87 -20.11 7.18 -73.79
CA ALA A 87 -19.15 8.10 -73.22
C ALA A 87 -18.54 7.59 -71.89
N VAL A 88 -19.29 6.82 -71.09
CA VAL A 88 -18.79 6.21 -69.84
C VAL A 88 -17.77 5.11 -70.15
N GLU A 89 -18.03 4.34 -71.20
CA GLU A 89 -17.13 3.31 -71.71
C GLU A 89 -15.87 3.92 -72.32
N ASP A 90 -15.98 5.02 -73.06
CA ASP A 90 -14.84 5.79 -73.57
C ASP A 90 -13.92 6.27 -72.44
N VAL A 91 -14.50 6.70 -71.31
CA VAL A 91 -13.72 7.08 -70.12
C VAL A 91 -13.07 5.87 -69.47
N CYS A 92 -13.74 4.72 -69.43
CA CYS A 92 -13.11 3.48 -68.97
C CYS A 92 -11.93 3.08 -69.88
N ASN A 93 -12.11 3.14 -71.18
CA ASN A 93 -11.08 2.86 -72.19
C ASN A 93 -9.93 3.86 -72.08
N ALA A 94 -10.21 5.14 -71.81
CA ALA A 94 -9.18 6.15 -71.55
C ALA A 94 -8.36 5.84 -70.29
N HIS A 95 -9.00 5.39 -69.20
CA HIS A 95 -8.27 4.95 -68.01
C HIS A 95 -7.46 3.67 -68.28
N GLU A 96 -8.00 2.70 -69.01
CA GLU A 96 -7.27 1.48 -69.38
C GLU A 96 -6.04 1.80 -70.25
N ARG A 97 -6.16 2.72 -71.23
CA ARG A 97 -5.01 3.23 -72.01
C ARG A 97 -3.99 3.96 -71.13
N ALA A 98 -4.44 4.81 -70.22
CA ALA A 98 -3.55 5.52 -69.31
C ALA A 98 -2.75 4.54 -68.45
N LEU A 99 -3.38 3.46 -68.00
CA LEU A 99 -2.77 2.45 -67.15
C LEU A 99 -1.75 1.57 -67.89
N VAL A 100 -1.83 1.43 -69.22
CA VAL A 100 -0.78 0.74 -70.00
C VAL A 100 0.57 1.44 -69.82
N PHE A 101 0.59 2.77 -69.87
CA PHE A 101 1.82 3.57 -69.76
C PHE A 101 2.14 3.96 -68.32
N MET A 102 1.13 4.18 -67.48
CA MET A 102 1.27 4.75 -66.12
C MET A 102 0.88 3.76 -65.01
N HIS A 103 1.10 2.46 -65.20
CA HIS A 103 0.72 1.42 -64.25
C HIS A 103 1.34 1.59 -62.84
N LYS A 104 2.48 2.28 -62.72
CA LYS A 104 3.20 2.51 -61.45
C LYS A 104 2.61 3.66 -60.60
N MET A 105 1.62 4.39 -61.09
CA MET A 105 1.09 5.59 -60.42
C MET A 105 -0.22 5.30 -59.67
N PRO A 106 -0.25 5.34 -58.31
CA PRO A 106 -1.44 4.98 -57.53
C PRO A 106 -2.66 5.86 -57.78
N ARG A 107 -2.45 7.17 -58.05
CA ARG A 107 -3.56 8.12 -58.13
C ARG A 107 -4.54 7.80 -59.27
N ILE A 108 -4.02 7.35 -60.41
CA ILE A 108 -4.83 6.96 -61.57
C ILE A 108 -5.66 5.72 -61.24
N TRP A 109 -5.07 4.76 -60.51
CA TRP A 109 -5.79 3.57 -60.02
C TRP A 109 -6.90 3.95 -59.03
N LEU A 110 -6.63 4.82 -58.04
CA LEU A 110 -7.64 5.25 -57.07
C LEU A 110 -8.80 5.98 -57.76
N ASP A 111 -8.48 6.90 -58.66
CA ASP A 111 -9.46 7.66 -59.44
C ASP A 111 -10.32 6.75 -60.33
N TYR A 112 -9.72 5.70 -60.90
CA TYR A 112 -10.44 4.71 -61.72
C TYR A 112 -11.32 3.78 -60.87
N CYS A 113 -10.81 3.29 -59.74
CA CYS A 113 -11.58 2.46 -58.83
C CYS A 113 -12.76 3.23 -58.23
N GLN A 114 -12.58 4.50 -57.84
CA GLN A 114 -13.68 5.37 -57.39
C GLN A 114 -14.74 5.55 -58.47
N PHE A 115 -14.32 5.87 -59.69
CA PHE A 115 -15.24 6.05 -60.82
C PHE A 115 -16.05 4.77 -61.14
N LEU A 116 -15.44 3.60 -60.98
CA LEU A 116 -16.14 2.32 -61.17
C LEU A 116 -17.05 1.95 -59.99
N MET A 117 -16.71 2.35 -58.76
CA MET A 117 -17.58 2.19 -57.59
C MET A 117 -18.84 3.05 -57.73
N ASP A 118 -18.70 4.30 -58.20
CA ASP A 118 -19.83 5.20 -58.47
C ASP A 118 -20.77 4.65 -59.57
N GLN A 119 -20.29 3.72 -60.40
CA GLN A 119 -21.05 3.07 -61.48
C GLN A 119 -21.64 1.71 -61.10
N CYS A 120 -21.42 1.23 -59.88
CA CYS A 120 -21.90 -0.06 -59.39
C CYS A 120 -21.47 -1.29 -60.24
N ARG A 121 -20.38 -1.23 -61.01
CA ARG A 121 -19.89 -2.37 -61.82
C ARG A 121 -19.05 -3.34 -60.97
N ILE A 122 -19.70 -4.15 -60.14
CA ILE A 122 -19.10 -5.03 -59.10
C ILE A 122 -17.96 -5.94 -59.60
N THR A 123 -18.12 -6.59 -60.76
CA THR A 123 -17.10 -7.51 -61.28
C THR A 123 -15.90 -6.78 -61.87
N LYS A 124 -16.15 -5.62 -62.51
CA LYS A 124 -15.11 -4.78 -63.10
C LYS A 124 -14.31 -4.08 -62.00
N THR A 125 -14.97 -3.49 -60.99
CA THR A 125 -14.33 -2.89 -59.81
C THR A 125 -13.42 -3.89 -59.09
N ARG A 126 -13.89 -5.11 -58.85
CA ARG A 126 -13.08 -6.17 -58.22
C ARG A 126 -11.83 -6.48 -59.04
N ARG A 127 -12.00 -6.74 -60.34
CA ARG A 127 -10.88 -7.05 -61.25
C ARG A 127 -9.90 -5.88 -61.37
N THR A 128 -10.37 -4.64 -61.36
CA THR A 128 -9.51 -3.45 -61.44
C THR A 128 -8.75 -3.20 -60.15
N CYS A 129 -9.37 -3.40 -58.98
CA CYS A 129 -8.66 -3.41 -57.70
C CYS A 129 -7.60 -4.53 -57.65
N ASP A 130 -7.93 -5.72 -58.14
CA ASP A 130 -6.98 -6.84 -58.24
C ASP A 130 -5.82 -6.57 -59.22
N LYS A 131 -6.08 -5.85 -60.31
CA LYS A 131 -5.05 -5.39 -61.25
C LYS A 131 -4.18 -4.30 -60.62
N ALA A 132 -4.78 -3.36 -59.88
CA ALA A 132 -4.07 -2.30 -59.19
C ALA A 132 -3.09 -2.85 -58.14
N LEU A 133 -3.52 -3.83 -57.34
CA LEU A 133 -2.67 -4.51 -56.35
C LEU A 133 -1.55 -5.35 -56.99
N ARG A 134 -1.72 -5.82 -58.24
CA ARG A 134 -0.67 -6.51 -58.99
C ARG A 134 0.35 -5.55 -59.61
N ALA A 135 -0.11 -4.39 -60.06
CA ALA A 135 0.70 -3.41 -60.77
C ALA A 135 1.53 -2.52 -59.84
N LEU A 136 1.05 -2.25 -58.63
CA LEU A 136 1.72 -1.37 -57.67
C LEU A 136 2.64 -2.14 -56.70
N PRO A 137 3.77 -1.55 -56.30
CA PRO A 137 4.61 -2.07 -55.22
C PRO A 137 3.85 -2.20 -53.90
N ILE A 138 4.26 -3.14 -53.06
CA ILE A 138 3.68 -3.43 -51.73
C ILE A 138 3.60 -2.17 -50.86
N THR A 139 4.60 -1.28 -50.97
CA THR A 139 4.65 -0.01 -50.23
C THR A 139 3.49 0.94 -50.53
N GLN A 140 2.74 0.74 -51.62
CA GLN A 140 1.62 1.61 -52.03
C GLN A 140 0.25 0.94 -51.84
N HIS A 141 0.21 -0.33 -51.42
CA HIS A 141 -1.03 -1.08 -51.23
C HIS A 141 -1.93 -0.46 -50.15
N TYR A 142 -1.35 0.20 -49.15
CA TYR A 142 -2.08 0.92 -48.09
C TYR A 142 -3.05 1.98 -48.63
N ARG A 143 -2.84 2.51 -49.84
CA ARG A 143 -3.75 3.51 -50.45
C ARG A 143 -4.97 2.87 -51.13
N ILE A 144 -4.83 1.65 -51.63
CA ILE A 144 -5.91 0.93 -52.34
C ILE A 144 -6.83 0.22 -51.36
N TRP A 145 -6.27 -0.41 -50.32
CA TRP A 145 -7.04 -1.23 -49.37
C TRP A 145 -8.23 -0.49 -48.74
N PRO A 146 -8.14 0.78 -48.29
CA PRO A 146 -9.30 1.49 -47.74
C PRO A 146 -10.47 1.61 -48.72
N LEU A 147 -10.20 1.85 -50.02
CA LEU A 147 -11.25 1.88 -51.04
C LEU A 147 -11.80 0.48 -51.31
N TYR A 148 -10.95 -0.54 -51.29
CA TYR A 148 -11.37 -1.91 -51.56
C TYR A 148 -12.17 -2.53 -50.41
N LEU A 149 -11.87 -2.17 -49.16
CA LEU A 149 -12.65 -2.53 -47.98
C LEU A 149 -13.99 -1.79 -47.93
N LYS A 150 -14.03 -0.50 -48.30
CA LYS A 150 -15.30 0.23 -48.48
C LYS A 150 -16.19 -0.43 -49.52
N PHE A 151 -15.61 -0.87 -50.64
CA PHE A 151 -16.33 -1.65 -51.65
C PHE A 151 -16.85 -2.98 -51.09
N ALA A 152 -16.08 -3.68 -50.27
CA ALA A 152 -16.48 -4.95 -49.65
C ALA A 152 -17.63 -4.79 -48.64
N LYS A 153 -17.70 -3.66 -47.92
CA LYS A 153 -18.80 -3.34 -46.99
C LYS A 153 -20.07 -2.82 -47.69
N MET A 154 -19.98 -2.36 -48.95
CA MET A 154 -21.09 -1.72 -49.67
C MET A 154 -22.07 -2.71 -50.31
N TYR A 155 -21.64 -3.97 -50.53
CA TYR A 155 -22.47 -5.00 -51.17
C TYR A 155 -22.45 -6.29 -50.33
N ASP A 156 -23.62 -6.90 -50.11
CA ASP A 156 -23.78 -8.16 -49.37
C ASP A 156 -23.35 -9.38 -50.21
N LEU A 157 -22.04 -9.49 -50.45
CA LEU A 157 -21.42 -10.66 -51.08
C LEU A 157 -20.40 -11.28 -50.12
N PRO A 158 -20.86 -12.08 -49.13
CA PRO A 158 -20.03 -12.54 -48.01
C PRO A 158 -18.80 -13.33 -48.46
N GLU A 159 -18.93 -14.22 -49.45
CA GLU A 159 -17.79 -15.01 -49.96
C GLU A 159 -16.71 -14.16 -50.65
N SER A 160 -17.14 -13.14 -51.39
CA SER A 160 -16.21 -12.25 -52.11
C SER A 160 -15.51 -11.33 -51.13
N ALA A 161 -16.25 -10.78 -50.17
CA ALA A 161 -15.67 -9.97 -49.10
C ALA A 161 -14.69 -10.79 -48.25
N VAL A 162 -15.04 -12.01 -47.84
CA VAL A 162 -14.14 -12.90 -47.09
C VAL A 162 -12.85 -13.20 -47.86
N ARG A 163 -12.91 -13.43 -49.18
CA ARG A 163 -11.69 -13.60 -50.00
C ARG A 163 -10.84 -12.33 -50.06
N ILE A 164 -11.47 -11.16 -50.11
CA ILE A 164 -10.81 -9.85 -50.10
C ILE A 164 -10.11 -9.62 -48.75
N TYR A 165 -10.81 -9.86 -47.64
CA TYR A 165 -10.26 -9.76 -46.30
C TYR A 165 -9.14 -10.78 -46.06
N ARG A 166 -9.28 -12.05 -46.45
CA ARG A 166 -8.21 -13.06 -46.39
C ARG A 166 -6.96 -12.65 -47.14
N ARG A 167 -7.09 -11.93 -48.26
CA ARG A 167 -5.94 -11.39 -49.00
C ARG A 167 -5.33 -10.17 -48.30
N ASN A 168 -6.15 -9.29 -47.74
CA ASN A 168 -5.70 -8.15 -46.95
C ASN A 168 -4.86 -8.61 -45.75
N LEU A 169 -5.30 -9.66 -45.06
CA LEU A 169 -4.65 -10.25 -43.90
C LEU A 169 -3.24 -10.81 -44.17
N LYS A 170 -2.93 -11.21 -45.41
CA LYS A 170 -1.57 -11.64 -45.78
C LYS A 170 -0.56 -10.49 -45.81
N LEU A 171 -1.04 -9.25 -45.95
CA LEU A 171 -0.20 -8.05 -46.09
C LEU A 171 -0.25 -7.16 -44.83
N GLN A 172 -1.43 -7.03 -44.23
CA GLN A 172 -1.65 -6.24 -43.02
C GLN A 172 -2.30 -7.12 -41.96
N LYS A 173 -1.49 -7.72 -41.09
CA LYS A 173 -1.98 -8.47 -39.92
C LYS A 173 -2.89 -7.59 -39.07
N GLU A 174 -2.60 -6.30 -38.97
CA GLU A 174 -3.32 -5.30 -38.17
C GLU A 174 -4.80 -5.08 -38.55
N ASN A 175 -5.29 -5.51 -39.73
CA ASN A 175 -6.71 -5.38 -40.12
C ASN A 175 -7.57 -6.59 -39.73
N THR A 176 -7.07 -7.47 -38.85
CA THR A 176 -7.82 -8.64 -38.35
C THR A 176 -9.06 -8.28 -37.57
N GLU A 177 -9.04 -7.19 -36.80
CA GLU A 177 -10.18 -6.73 -36.00
C GLU A 177 -11.36 -6.32 -36.88
N ASP A 178 -11.11 -5.49 -37.90
CA ASP A 178 -12.12 -5.11 -38.90
C ASP A 178 -12.73 -6.32 -39.61
N TYR A 179 -11.96 -7.39 -39.77
CA TYR A 179 -12.43 -8.63 -40.36
C TYR A 179 -13.27 -9.45 -39.39
N ILE A 180 -12.89 -9.51 -38.11
CA ILE A 180 -13.68 -10.18 -37.06
C ILE A 180 -15.02 -9.47 -36.85
N GLU A 181 -15.04 -8.14 -36.82
CA GLU A 181 -16.27 -7.36 -36.75
C GLU A 181 -17.18 -7.63 -37.96
N TYR A 182 -16.60 -7.68 -39.16
CA TYR A 182 -17.33 -8.04 -40.36
C TYR A 182 -17.88 -9.48 -40.31
N LEU A 183 -17.11 -10.44 -39.81
CA LEU A 183 -17.57 -11.82 -39.64
C LEU A 183 -18.68 -11.94 -38.58
N LYS A 184 -18.61 -11.16 -37.49
CA LYS A 184 -19.70 -11.03 -36.51
C LYS A 184 -20.97 -10.50 -37.18
N SER A 185 -20.86 -9.50 -38.07
CA SER A 185 -22.03 -8.96 -38.79
C SER A 185 -22.70 -9.94 -39.77
N ILE A 186 -21.98 -10.98 -40.22
CA ILE A 186 -22.49 -12.02 -41.14
C ILE A 186 -22.91 -13.29 -40.37
N ASP A 187 -22.81 -13.31 -39.05
CA ASP A 187 -23.02 -14.50 -38.21
C ASP A 187 -22.11 -15.70 -38.54
N TRP A 188 -20.96 -15.47 -39.20
CA TRP A 188 -19.95 -16.51 -39.46
C TRP A 188 -18.98 -16.64 -38.27
N LEU A 189 -19.56 -17.04 -37.14
CA LEU A 189 -18.93 -17.07 -35.82
C LEU A 189 -17.80 -18.10 -35.72
N ASP A 190 -17.90 -19.23 -36.41
CA ASP A 190 -16.86 -20.27 -36.49
C ASP A 190 -15.53 -19.72 -37.06
N GLU A 191 -15.61 -18.94 -38.15
CA GLU A 191 -14.41 -18.33 -38.74
C GLU A 191 -13.90 -17.17 -37.88
N ALA A 192 -14.80 -16.41 -37.24
CA ALA A 192 -14.41 -15.36 -36.30
C ALA A 192 -13.64 -15.92 -35.09
N ALA A 193 -14.11 -17.02 -34.50
CA ALA A 193 -13.47 -17.69 -33.36
C ALA A 193 -12.08 -18.23 -33.75
N LYS A 194 -11.94 -18.91 -34.90
CA LYS A 194 -10.62 -19.37 -35.39
C LYS A 194 -9.64 -18.23 -35.61
N ARG A 195 -10.11 -17.08 -36.09
CA ARG A 195 -9.26 -15.90 -36.30
C ARG A 195 -8.84 -15.27 -34.99
N LEU A 196 -9.74 -15.19 -34.01
CA LEU A 196 -9.43 -14.75 -32.65
C LEU A 196 -8.39 -15.65 -31.97
N VAL A 197 -8.53 -16.97 -32.09
CA VAL A 197 -7.52 -17.93 -31.57
C VAL A 197 -6.15 -17.72 -32.22
N ASN A 198 -6.10 -17.58 -33.55
CA ASN A 198 -4.84 -17.32 -34.24
C ASN A 198 -4.18 -15.98 -33.83
N ILE A 199 -4.99 -14.95 -33.50
CA ILE A 199 -4.47 -13.66 -33.00
C ILE A 199 -3.92 -13.81 -31.58
N ILE A 200 -4.61 -14.61 -30.76
CA ILE A 200 -4.21 -14.90 -29.38
C ILE A 200 -2.90 -15.69 -29.32
N ASP A 201 -2.69 -16.61 -30.27
CA ASP A 201 -1.45 -17.41 -30.35
C ASP A 201 -0.28 -16.65 -31.01
N ASP A 202 -0.55 -15.62 -31.82
CA ASP A 202 0.49 -14.78 -32.43
C ASP A 202 1.02 -13.73 -31.44
N ASP A 203 2.19 -13.99 -30.84
CA ASP A 203 2.79 -13.08 -29.84
C ASP A 203 3.20 -11.70 -30.39
N SER A 204 3.38 -11.59 -31.71
CA SER A 204 3.79 -10.37 -32.43
C SER A 204 2.65 -9.41 -32.79
N TYR A 205 1.39 -9.76 -32.50
CA TYR A 205 0.24 -8.96 -32.91
C TYR A 205 0.03 -7.74 -31.99
N ILE A 206 -0.09 -6.56 -32.61
CA ILE A 206 -0.45 -5.29 -31.96
C ILE A 206 -1.78 -4.83 -32.58
N SER A 207 -2.79 -4.65 -31.74
CA SER A 207 -4.13 -4.17 -32.13
C SER A 207 -4.09 -2.72 -32.64
N LYS A 208 -4.86 -2.41 -33.69
CA LYS A 208 -5.07 -1.02 -34.14
C LYS A 208 -5.95 -0.21 -33.21
N GLU A 209 -6.91 -0.88 -32.56
CA GLU A 209 -7.81 -0.28 -31.58
C GLU A 209 -7.17 -0.15 -30.19
N GLY A 210 -5.94 -0.64 -30.02
CA GLY A 210 -5.25 -0.66 -28.72
C GLY A 210 -5.87 -1.66 -27.74
N LYS A 211 -6.67 -2.61 -28.23
CA LYS A 211 -7.26 -3.65 -27.40
C LYS A 211 -6.17 -4.53 -26.81
N SER A 212 -6.27 -4.79 -25.51
CA SER A 212 -5.36 -5.72 -24.85
C SER A 212 -5.66 -7.15 -25.28
N LYS A 213 -4.64 -8.02 -25.27
CA LYS A 213 -4.84 -9.46 -25.55
C LYS A 213 -5.90 -10.07 -24.62
N HIS A 214 -6.01 -9.58 -23.38
CA HIS A 214 -7.05 -9.97 -22.43
C HIS A 214 -8.46 -9.58 -22.89
N GLN A 215 -8.64 -8.38 -23.47
CA GLN A 215 -9.94 -7.99 -24.04
C GLN A 215 -10.31 -8.87 -25.24
N LEU A 216 -9.35 -9.24 -26.09
CA LEU A 216 -9.57 -10.18 -27.19
C LEU A 216 -9.93 -11.59 -26.69
N TRP A 217 -9.37 -12.01 -25.55
CA TRP A 217 -9.75 -13.24 -24.85
C TRP A 217 -11.17 -13.18 -24.32
N ASN A 218 -11.56 -12.10 -23.66
CA ASN A 218 -12.94 -11.92 -23.19
C ASN A 218 -13.93 -11.87 -24.36
N GLU A 219 -13.59 -11.19 -25.47
CA GLU A 219 -14.41 -11.19 -26.68
C GLU A 219 -14.56 -12.60 -27.27
N LEU A 220 -13.50 -13.41 -27.25
CA LEU A 220 -13.55 -14.82 -27.69
C LEU A 220 -14.46 -15.64 -26.75
N CYS A 221 -14.25 -15.52 -25.44
CA CYS A 221 -15.02 -16.23 -24.43
C CYS A 221 -16.49 -15.85 -24.45
N GLU A 222 -16.84 -14.57 -24.61
CA GLU A 222 -18.23 -14.13 -24.77
C GLU A 222 -18.87 -14.65 -26.05
N LEU A 223 -18.13 -14.66 -27.17
CA LEU A 223 -18.64 -15.16 -28.45
C LEU A 223 -18.95 -16.65 -28.36
N VAL A 224 -18.06 -17.40 -27.70
CA VAL A 224 -18.19 -18.84 -27.47
C VAL A 224 -19.31 -19.14 -26.47
N ALA A 225 -19.38 -18.42 -25.34
CA ALA A 225 -20.41 -18.58 -24.33
C ALA A 225 -21.81 -18.26 -24.89
N LYS A 226 -21.93 -17.27 -25.78
CA LYS A 226 -23.24 -16.89 -26.35
C LYS A 226 -23.77 -17.88 -27.39
N ASN A 227 -22.89 -18.58 -28.12
CA ASN A 227 -23.29 -19.43 -29.25
C ASN A 227 -22.61 -20.82 -29.26
N PRO A 228 -23.00 -21.74 -28.36
CA PRO A 228 -22.44 -23.10 -28.35
C PRO A 228 -22.71 -23.90 -29.63
N ASP A 229 -23.89 -23.75 -30.23
CA ASP A 229 -24.32 -24.56 -31.38
C ASP A 229 -23.61 -24.19 -32.70
N LYS A 230 -23.16 -22.93 -32.81
CA LYS A 230 -22.54 -22.38 -34.03
C LYS A 230 -21.02 -22.51 -34.04
N VAL A 231 -20.39 -22.92 -32.93
CA VAL A 231 -18.93 -23.09 -32.82
C VAL A 231 -18.62 -24.58 -32.69
N THR A 232 -18.74 -25.30 -33.80
CA THR A 232 -18.52 -26.76 -33.82
C THR A 232 -17.05 -27.14 -34.01
N SER A 233 -16.26 -26.19 -34.51
CA SER A 233 -14.94 -26.49 -35.09
C SER A 233 -13.75 -26.30 -34.15
N LEU A 234 -13.98 -25.88 -32.90
CA LEU A 234 -12.95 -25.68 -31.88
C LEU A 234 -13.31 -26.46 -30.61
N LYS A 235 -12.32 -27.17 -30.05
CA LYS A 235 -12.42 -27.69 -28.68
C LYS A 235 -12.17 -26.52 -27.73
N ILE A 236 -13.24 -26.04 -27.12
CA ILE A 236 -13.25 -24.80 -26.33
C ILE A 236 -12.54 -24.98 -24.98
N GLU A 237 -12.67 -26.15 -24.35
CA GLU A 237 -12.09 -26.45 -23.04
C GLU A 237 -10.55 -26.33 -22.97
N PRO A 238 -9.77 -26.92 -23.91
CA PRO A 238 -8.31 -26.71 -23.95
C PRO A 238 -7.91 -25.24 -24.14
N ILE A 239 -8.69 -24.49 -24.93
CA ILE A 239 -8.41 -23.08 -25.23
C ILE A 239 -8.64 -22.25 -23.98
N ILE A 240 -9.78 -22.37 -23.31
CA ILE A 240 -10.05 -21.61 -22.08
C ILE A 240 -9.05 -21.99 -20.97
N ARG A 241 -8.69 -23.28 -20.82
CA ARG A 241 -7.64 -23.71 -19.87
C ARG A 241 -6.25 -23.13 -20.21
N GLN A 242 -5.93 -22.93 -21.48
CA GLN A 242 -4.71 -22.22 -21.89
C GLN A 242 -4.78 -20.73 -21.55
N GLY A 243 -5.96 -20.11 -21.68
CA GLY A 243 -6.25 -18.74 -21.24
C GLY A 243 -6.05 -18.57 -19.73
N LEU A 244 -6.60 -19.49 -18.92
CA LEU A 244 -6.46 -19.52 -17.46
C LEU A 244 -5.01 -19.65 -16.98
N LYS A 245 -4.16 -20.37 -17.73
CA LYS A 245 -2.71 -20.48 -17.42
C LYS A 245 -1.91 -19.24 -17.79
N ARG A 246 -2.33 -18.49 -18.82
CA ARG A 246 -1.59 -17.32 -19.34
C ARG A 246 -2.00 -16.02 -18.65
N TYR A 247 -3.25 -15.90 -18.23
CA TYR A 247 -3.78 -14.69 -17.59
C TYR A 247 -4.21 -15.01 -16.16
N THR A 248 -3.44 -14.51 -15.20
CA THR A 248 -3.75 -14.59 -13.77
C THR A 248 -4.79 -13.56 -13.33
N ASP A 249 -5.06 -12.58 -14.19
CA ASP A 249 -5.96 -11.46 -13.89
C ASP A 249 -7.36 -11.80 -14.41
N GLN A 250 -8.35 -11.83 -13.50
CA GLN A 250 -9.78 -12.11 -13.77
C GLN A 250 -10.12 -13.55 -14.22
N ILE A 251 -9.55 -14.52 -13.51
CA ILE A 251 -9.84 -15.95 -13.67
C ILE A 251 -11.35 -16.24 -13.51
N GLY A 252 -12.07 -15.49 -12.66
CA GLY A 252 -13.50 -15.73 -12.39
C GLY A 252 -14.40 -15.55 -13.61
N VAL A 253 -14.14 -14.56 -14.45
CA VAL A 253 -14.94 -14.29 -15.66
C VAL A 253 -14.76 -15.41 -16.70
N LEU A 254 -13.53 -15.93 -16.81
CA LEU A 254 -13.22 -17.03 -17.73
C LEU A 254 -13.89 -18.33 -17.29
N TRP A 255 -13.86 -18.67 -16.00
CA TRP A 255 -14.58 -19.83 -15.47
C TRP A 255 -16.09 -19.72 -15.67
N ASN A 256 -16.67 -18.54 -15.39
CA ASN A 256 -18.10 -18.31 -15.62
C ASN A 256 -18.45 -18.45 -17.11
N SER A 257 -17.62 -17.93 -18.02
CA SER A 257 -17.84 -18.09 -19.47
C SER A 257 -17.74 -19.55 -19.94
N MET A 258 -16.88 -20.35 -19.31
CA MET A 258 -16.73 -21.77 -19.58
C MET A 258 -17.93 -22.55 -19.06
N ALA A 259 -18.38 -22.26 -17.84
CA ALA A 259 -19.58 -22.86 -17.27
C ALA A 259 -20.82 -22.50 -18.10
N ASP A 260 -21.01 -21.24 -18.48
CA ASP A 260 -22.10 -20.77 -19.34
C ASP A 260 -22.17 -21.52 -20.68
N TYR A 261 -21.02 -21.86 -21.26
CA TYR A 261 -20.97 -22.69 -22.47
C TYR A 261 -21.59 -24.07 -22.26
N TYR A 262 -21.27 -24.76 -21.15
CA TYR A 262 -21.85 -26.08 -20.85
C TYR A 262 -23.30 -26.01 -20.38
N ILE A 263 -23.68 -24.94 -19.68
CA ILE A 263 -25.08 -24.67 -19.28
C ILE A 263 -25.95 -24.55 -20.53
N ARG A 264 -25.53 -23.74 -21.50
CA ARG A 264 -26.27 -23.57 -22.77
C ARG A 264 -26.18 -24.80 -23.68
N GLY A 265 -25.10 -25.57 -23.58
CA GLY A 265 -24.97 -26.88 -24.23
C GLY A 265 -25.82 -28.00 -23.59
N GLY A 266 -26.56 -27.71 -22.51
CA GLY A 266 -27.44 -28.67 -21.81
C GLY A 266 -26.69 -29.69 -20.93
N HIS A 267 -25.38 -29.54 -20.74
CA HIS A 267 -24.56 -30.45 -19.95
C HIS A 267 -24.34 -29.90 -18.53
N PHE A 268 -25.38 -29.99 -17.69
CA PHE A 268 -25.38 -29.44 -16.33
C PHE A 268 -24.36 -30.08 -15.38
N GLU A 269 -24.11 -31.38 -15.50
CA GLU A 269 -23.12 -32.07 -14.65
C GLU A 269 -21.69 -31.56 -14.91
N ARG A 270 -21.32 -31.38 -16.18
CA ARG A 270 -20.01 -30.81 -16.54
C ARG A 270 -19.87 -29.36 -16.09
N ALA A 271 -20.95 -28.57 -16.13
CA ALA A 271 -20.93 -27.22 -15.61
C ALA A 271 -20.65 -27.20 -14.10
N ARG A 272 -21.19 -28.17 -13.34
CA ARG A 272 -20.89 -28.34 -11.91
C ARG A 272 -19.44 -28.72 -11.67
N ASP A 273 -18.92 -29.69 -12.42
CA ASP A 273 -17.51 -30.11 -12.31
C ASP A 273 -16.56 -28.92 -12.53
N ILE A 274 -16.90 -28.04 -13.49
CA ILE A 274 -16.15 -26.82 -13.79
C ILE A 274 -16.25 -25.80 -12.66
N TYR A 275 -17.43 -25.63 -12.06
CA TYR A 275 -17.59 -24.78 -10.88
C TYR A 275 -16.81 -25.33 -9.67
N GLU A 276 -16.78 -26.64 -9.46
CA GLU A 276 -15.98 -27.23 -8.38
C GLU A 276 -14.46 -27.08 -8.65
N GLU A 277 -13.99 -27.36 -9.87
CA GLU A 277 -12.60 -27.13 -10.29
C GLU A 277 -12.21 -25.65 -10.13
N SER A 278 -13.11 -24.73 -10.46
CA SER A 278 -12.87 -23.29 -10.31
C SER A 278 -12.75 -22.89 -8.83
N ILE A 279 -13.58 -23.42 -7.95
CA ILE A 279 -13.54 -23.14 -6.51
C ILE A 279 -12.24 -23.66 -5.89
N GLU A 280 -11.69 -24.77 -6.38
CA GLU A 280 -10.40 -25.30 -5.94
C GLU A 280 -9.21 -24.48 -6.45
N THR A 281 -9.28 -24.00 -7.68
CA THR A 281 -8.14 -23.32 -8.35
C THR A 281 -8.07 -21.83 -8.09
N VAL A 282 -9.18 -21.18 -7.72
CA VAL A 282 -9.21 -19.72 -7.53
C VAL A 282 -8.37 -19.27 -6.34
N LEU A 283 -7.47 -18.33 -6.63
CA LEU A 283 -6.60 -17.69 -5.66
C LEU A 283 -7.21 -16.40 -5.09
N THR A 284 -7.96 -15.61 -5.88
CA THR A 284 -8.46 -14.31 -5.38
C THR A 284 -9.84 -14.42 -4.73
N VAL A 285 -10.09 -13.62 -3.68
CA VAL A 285 -11.41 -13.59 -3.01
C VAL A 285 -12.48 -13.02 -3.95
N ARG A 286 -12.13 -12.03 -4.79
CA ARG A 286 -13.06 -11.44 -5.75
C ARG A 286 -13.50 -12.47 -6.79
N ASP A 287 -12.56 -13.19 -7.39
CA ASP A 287 -12.90 -14.24 -8.36
C ASP A 287 -13.70 -15.35 -7.68
N PHE A 288 -13.37 -15.71 -6.43
CA PHE A 288 -14.12 -16.72 -5.69
C PHE A 288 -15.57 -16.29 -5.47
N THR A 289 -15.80 -15.04 -5.06
CA THR A 289 -17.17 -14.53 -4.91
C THR A 289 -17.94 -14.53 -6.23
N GLN A 290 -17.30 -14.10 -7.33
CA GLN A 290 -17.96 -14.06 -8.64
C GLN A 290 -18.35 -15.45 -9.15
N VAL A 291 -17.48 -16.44 -8.94
CA VAL A 291 -17.75 -17.82 -9.38
C VAL A 291 -18.72 -18.52 -8.43
N PHE A 292 -18.60 -18.29 -7.13
CA PHE A 292 -19.52 -18.86 -6.14
C PHE A 292 -20.94 -18.31 -6.31
N ASP A 293 -21.10 -17.00 -6.51
CA ASP A 293 -22.41 -16.38 -6.72
C ASP A 293 -23.04 -16.90 -8.04
N ALA A 294 -22.23 -17.05 -9.11
CA ALA A 294 -22.68 -17.66 -10.37
C ALA A 294 -23.06 -19.13 -10.21
N TYR A 295 -22.30 -19.91 -9.42
CA TYR A 295 -22.64 -21.32 -9.14
C TYR A 295 -23.92 -21.45 -8.32
N ALA A 296 -24.11 -20.59 -7.33
CA ALA A 296 -25.32 -20.56 -6.52
C ALA A 296 -26.54 -20.13 -7.35
N GLU A 297 -26.39 -19.14 -8.24
CA GLU A 297 -27.44 -18.73 -9.18
C GLU A 297 -27.76 -19.85 -10.18
N PHE A 298 -26.75 -20.58 -10.66
CA PHE A 298 -26.93 -21.73 -11.52
C PHE A 298 -27.76 -22.84 -10.84
N GLU A 299 -27.39 -23.27 -9.63
CA GLU A 299 -28.15 -24.31 -8.91
C GLU A 299 -29.59 -23.85 -8.62
N LYS A 300 -29.78 -22.57 -8.26
CA LYS A 300 -31.13 -22.00 -8.09
C LYS A 300 -31.93 -22.02 -9.39
N ASN A 301 -31.34 -21.67 -10.52
CA ASN A 301 -32.00 -21.67 -11.82
C ASN A 301 -32.37 -23.09 -12.27
N VAL A 302 -31.49 -24.06 -12.00
CA VAL A 302 -31.74 -25.47 -12.27
C VAL A 302 -32.87 -26.02 -11.39
N ILE A 303 -32.91 -25.66 -10.10
CA ILE A 303 -34.00 -26.00 -9.19
C ILE A 303 -35.30 -25.33 -9.63
N GLY A 304 -35.27 -24.04 -9.98
CA GLY A 304 -36.44 -23.28 -10.45
C GLY A 304 -37.03 -23.83 -11.74
N ALA A 305 -36.18 -24.18 -12.72
CA ALA A 305 -36.62 -24.84 -13.95
C ALA A 305 -37.26 -26.20 -13.66
N LYS A 306 -36.71 -26.96 -12.71
CA LYS A 306 -37.29 -28.24 -12.29
C LYS A 306 -38.66 -28.09 -11.62
N ILE A 307 -38.81 -27.12 -10.72
CA ILE A 307 -40.09 -26.84 -10.06
C ILE A 307 -41.15 -26.47 -11.12
N GLN A 308 -40.81 -25.62 -12.09
CA GLN A 308 -41.71 -25.27 -13.18
C GLN A 308 -42.12 -26.49 -14.03
N THR A 309 -41.17 -27.37 -14.37
CA THR A 309 -41.50 -28.60 -15.10
C THR A 309 -42.42 -29.51 -14.28
N MET A 310 -42.21 -29.62 -12.97
CA MET A 310 -43.06 -30.43 -12.08
C MET A 310 -44.47 -29.85 -11.95
N GLU A 311 -44.61 -28.53 -11.94
CA GLU A 311 -45.92 -27.85 -11.97
C GLU A 311 -46.67 -28.10 -13.30
N GLU A 312 -45.95 -28.18 -14.42
CA GLU A 312 -46.53 -28.39 -15.75
C GLU A 312 -46.86 -29.86 -16.07
N THR A 313 -45.99 -30.81 -15.70
CA THR A 313 -46.13 -32.24 -16.06
C THR A 313 -46.75 -33.10 -14.96
N GLY A 314 -46.92 -32.55 -13.74
CA GLY A 314 -47.31 -33.29 -12.54
C GLY A 314 -46.11 -33.94 -11.86
N ALA A 315 -46.10 -33.92 -10.53
CA ALA A 315 -44.98 -34.43 -9.73
C ALA A 315 -44.94 -35.96 -9.72
N SER A 316 -43.79 -36.52 -10.08
CA SER A 316 -43.43 -37.93 -9.84
C SER A 316 -42.60 -38.03 -8.55
N GLU A 317 -42.71 -39.14 -7.81
CA GLU A 317 -41.88 -39.40 -6.61
C GLU A 317 -40.37 -39.38 -6.94
N GLU A 318 -39.99 -39.72 -8.18
CA GLU A 318 -38.60 -39.64 -8.65
C GLU A 318 -38.12 -38.19 -8.85
N ASP A 319 -39.03 -37.29 -9.26
CA ASP A 319 -38.72 -35.87 -9.44
C ASP A 319 -38.64 -35.13 -8.09
N ASP A 320 -39.49 -35.51 -7.14
CA ASP A 320 -39.44 -35.04 -5.76
C ASP A 320 -38.11 -35.42 -5.08
N LEU A 321 -37.68 -36.68 -5.25
CA LEU A 321 -36.40 -37.15 -4.71
C LEU A 321 -35.20 -36.42 -5.33
N ASP A 322 -35.21 -36.17 -6.65
CA ASP A 322 -34.14 -35.40 -7.30
C ASP A 322 -34.17 -33.91 -6.91
N LEU A 323 -35.35 -33.34 -6.63
CA LEU A 323 -35.47 -31.99 -6.09
C LEU A 323 -34.89 -31.89 -4.67
N GLU A 324 -35.23 -32.81 -3.78
CA GLU A 324 -34.67 -32.89 -2.43
C GLU A 324 -33.15 -33.07 -2.46
N LEU A 325 -32.64 -33.93 -3.34
CA LEU A 325 -31.21 -34.14 -3.50
C LEU A 325 -30.48 -32.87 -4.00
N ARG A 326 -31.12 -32.06 -4.85
CA ARG A 326 -30.57 -30.77 -5.31
C ARG A 326 -30.64 -29.69 -4.24
N LEU A 327 -31.71 -29.63 -3.46
CA LEU A 327 -31.83 -28.72 -2.32
C LEU A 327 -30.79 -29.03 -1.25
N ALA A 328 -30.62 -30.30 -0.88
CA ALA A 328 -29.60 -30.74 0.06
C ALA A 328 -28.18 -30.40 -0.43
N ARG A 329 -27.92 -30.43 -1.75
CA ARG A 329 -26.64 -30.00 -2.33
C ARG A 329 -26.44 -28.49 -2.21
N LEU A 330 -27.47 -27.68 -2.45
CA LEU A 330 -27.40 -26.23 -2.31
C LEU A 330 -27.15 -25.82 -0.85
N GLU A 331 -27.81 -26.47 0.11
CA GLU A 331 -27.58 -26.26 1.54
C GLU A 331 -26.13 -26.60 1.91
N ASN A 332 -25.64 -27.77 1.47
CA ASN A 332 -24.24 -28.15 1.67
C ASN A 332 -23.25 -27.15 1.04
N LEU A 333 -23.56 -26.59 -0.13
CA LEU A 333 -22.72 -25.57 -0.78
C LEU A 333 -22.69 -24.27 0.04
N MET A 334 -23.86 -23.86 0.55
CA MET A 334 -24.01 -22.65 1.36
C MET A 334 -23.26 -22.76 2.69
N ASP A 335 -23.32 -23.91 3.35
CA ASP A 335 -22.57 -24.18 4.59
C ASP A 335 -21.06 -24.19 4.35
N ARG A 336 -20.62 -24.68 3.18
CA ARG A 336 -19.21 -24.69 2.79
C ARG A 336 -18.66 -23.31 2.43
N ARG A 337 -19.50 -22.29 2.19
CA ARG A 337 -19.03 -20.96 1.75
C ARG A 337 -17.96 -20.37 2.67
N LEU A 338 -18.16 -20.44 3.99
CA LEU A 338 -17.21 -19.88 4.96
C LEU A 338 -15.90 -20.68 5.00
N LEU A 339 -15.98 -22.01 4.86
CA LEU A 339 -14.81 -22.89 4.80
C LEU A 339 -14.01 -22.68 3.51
N LEU A 340 -14.70 -22.55 2.38
CA LEU A 340 -14.11 -22.32 1.07
C LEU A 340 -13.48 -20.93 0.98
N LEU A 341 -14.14 -19.90 1.50
CA LEU A 341 -13.57 -18.55 1.57
C LEU A 341 -12.28 -18.53 2.40
N ASN A 342 -12.28 -19.21 3.55
CA ASN A 342 -11.07 -19.34 4.37
C ASN A 342 -9.98 -20.14 3.64
N SER A 343 -10.33 -21.18 2.88
CA SER A 343 -9.36 -21.92 2.05
C SER A 343 -8.73 -21.04 0.95
N VAL A 344 -9.50 -20.15 0.32
CA VAL A 344 -8.99 -19.20 -0.69
C VAL A 344 -8.03 -18.20 -0.04
N LEU A 345 -8.35 -17.69 1.15
CA LEU A 345 -7.49 -16.78 1.91
C LEU A 345 -6.17 -17.46 2.32
N LEU A 346 -6.22 -18.72 2.72
CA LEU A 346 -5.04 -19.53 3.02
C LEU A 346 -4.21 -19.85 1.76
N ARG A 347 -4.84 -19.97 0.58
CA ARG A 347 -4.13 -20.10 -0.70
C ARG A 347 -3.41 -18.81 -1.10
N GLN A 348 -3.97 -17.64 -0.78
CA GLN A 348 -3.28 -16.35 -1.01
C GLN A 348 -2.08 -16.18 -0.10
N ASN A 349 -2.27 -16.45 1.18
CA ASN A 349 -1.25 -16.26 2.20
C ASN A 349 -1.23 -17.48 3.15
N PRO A 350 -0.50 -18.55 2.79
CA PRO A 350 -0.37 -19.74 3.64
C PRO A 350 0.20 -19.44 5.03
N HIS A 351 0.98 -18.36 5.15
CA HIS A 351 1.65 -17.99 6.39
C HIS A 351 0.84 -17.04 7.29
N ASN A 352 -0.44 -16.79 6.98
CA ASN A 352 -1.31 -15.97 7.83
C ASN A 352 -1.90 -16.78 8.98
N VAL A 353 -1.35 -16.61 10.18
CA VAL A 353 -1.73 -17.32 11.40
C VAL A 353 -3.18 -17.01 11.82
N HIS A 354 -3.66 -15.78 11.58
CA HIS A 354 -5.01 -15.39 11.98
C HIS A 354 -6.11 -16.12 11.19
N GLU A 355 -5.86 -16.40 9.91
CA GLU A 355 -6.80 -17.14 9.07
C GLU A 355 -6.83 -18.63 9.41
N TRP A 356 -5.70 -19.21 9.84
CA TRP A 356 -5.68 -20.56 10.40
C TRP A 356 -6.50 -20.67 11.70
N HIS A 357 -6.42 -19.67 12.57
CA HIS A 357 -7.26 -19.61 13.78
C HIS A 357 -8.76 -19.51 13.44
N LYS A 358 -9.13 -18.67 12.47
CA LYS A 358 -10.51 -18.61 11.99
C LYS A 358 -10.97 -19.97 11.46
N ARG A 359 -10.12 -20.68 10.71
CA ARG A 359 -10.41 -22.03 10.23
C ARG A 359 -10.78 -22.97 11.38
N VAL A 360 -9.98 -22.97 12.44
CA VAL A 360 -10.23 -23.81 13.62
C VAL A 360 -11.53 -23.42 14.31
N THR A 361 -11.84 -22.13 14.42
CA THR A 361 -13.12 -21.69 15.02
C THR A 361 -14.35 -22.07 14.19
N LEU A 362 -14.18 -22.30 12.88
CA LEU A 362 -15.25 -22.78 12.00
C LEU A 362 -15.46 -24.29 12.13
N PHE A 363 -14.42 -25.06 12.49
CA PHE A 363 -14.49 -26.53 12.66
C PHE A 363 -14.91 -26.99 14.07
N LYS A 364 -15.52 -26.12 14.89
CA LYS A 364 -15.85 -26.39 16.33
C LYS A 364 -16.52 -27.74 16.60
N ASP A 365 -17.21 -28.33 15.63
CA ASP A 365 -17.97 -29.57 15.79
C ASP A 365 -17.20 -30.84 15.40
N LYS A 366 -15.97 -30.73 14.85
CA LYS A 366 -15.19 -31.87 14.34
C LYS A 366 -13.72 -31.90 14.80
N PRO A 367 -13.43 -32.62 15.91
CA PRO A 367 -12.08 -32.75 16.46
C PRO A 367 -11.00 -33.25 15.50
N ARG A 368 -11.33 -34.20 14.60
CA ARG A 368 -10.37 -34.76 13.63
C ARG A 368 -9.97 -33.76 12.56
N GLU A 369 -10.93 -32.98 12.07
CA GLU A 369 -10.67 -31.94 11.08
C GLU A 369 -9.85 -30.81 11.72
N ILE A 370 -10.11 -30.46 13.00
CA ILE A 370 -9.29 -29.51 13.76
C ILE A 370 -7.81 -29.97 13.80
N ILE A 371 -7.54 -31.23 14.15
CA ILE A 371 -6.16 -31.75 14.19
C ILE A 371 -5.50 -31.70 12.81
N ASN A 372 -6.22 -32.08 11.75
CA ASN A 372 -5.70 -31.99 10.38
C ASN A 372 -5.39 -30.54 10.00
N THR A 373 -6.26 -29.59 10.35
CA THR A 373 -6.01 -28.17 10.07
C THR A 373 -4.82 -27.61 10.85
N TYR A 374 -4.62 -28.03 12.10
CA TYR A 374 -3.45 -27.62 12.86
C TYR A 374 -2.17 -28.25 12.35
N THR A 375 -2.20 -29.53 11.94
CA THR A 375 -1.03 -30.19 11.35
C THR A 375 -0.67 -29.60 9.99
N GLU A 376 -1.66 -29.29 9.14
CA GLU A 376 -1.47 -28.54 7.89
C GLU A 376 -0.92 -27.13 8.16
N ALA A 377 -1.46 -26.41 9.14
CA ALA A 377 -1.00 -25.08 9.51
C ALA A 377 0.47 -25.11 9.97
N VAL A 378 0.83 -26.09 10.80
CA VAL A 378 2.21 -26.27 11.30
C VAL A 378 3.18 -26.62 10.18
N GLN A 379 2.77 -27.38 9.17
CA GLN A 379 3.62 -27.73 8.03
C GLN A 379 3.78 -26.59 7.01
N THR A 380 2.79 -25.70 6.92
CA THR A 380 2.74 -24.64 5.89
C THR A 380 3.22 -23.28 6.39
N VAL A 381 3.17 -23.01 7.70
CA VAL A 381 3.57 -21.71 8.26
C VAL A 381 5.09 -21.68 8.51
N ASP A 382 5.80 -20.96 7.66
CA ASP A 382 7.20 -20.62 7.89
C ASP A 382 7.32 -19.46 8.89
N PRO A 383 8.01 -19.63 10.03
CA PRO A 383 8.11 -18.59 11.06
C PRO A 383 8.80 -17.30 10.63
N LYS A 384 9.57 -17.32 9.52
CA LYS A 384 10.27 -16.14 8.98
C LYS A 384 9.38 -15.24 8.12
N LEU A 385 8.38 -15.83 7.44
CA LEU A 385 7.48 -15.16 6.51
C LEU A 385 6.08 -14.96 7.09
N ALA A 386 5.82 -15.52 8.27
CA ALA A 386 4.52 -15.45 8.92
C ALA A 386 4.10 -14.01 9.26
N THR A 387 2.87 -13.68 8.86
CA THR A 387 2.16 -12.48 9.30
C THR A 387 1.26 -12.85 10.46
N GLY A 388 1.62 -12.42 11.67
CA GLY A 388 0.93 -12.77 12.90
C GLY A 388 1.91 -13.32 13.94
N LYS A 389 1.38 -13.94 14.99
CA LYS A 389 2.13 -14.53 16.10
C LYS A 389 2.14 -16.06 15.96
N PRO A 390 3.18 -16.68 15.37
CA PRO A 390 3.21 -18.13 15.13
C PRO A 390 3.10 -18.97 16.41
N HIS A 391 3.55 -18.43 17.56
CA HIS A 391 3.43 -19.10 18.86
C HIS A 391 1.97 -19.38 19.24
N THR A 392 1.01 -18.52 18.86
CA THR A 392 -0.41 -18.72 19.20
C THR A 392 -0.98 -19.99 18.58
N LEU A 393 -0.53 -20.35 17.38
CA LEU A 393 -0.96 -21.56 16.67
C LEU A 393 -0.56 -22.83 17.45
N TRP A 394 0.66 -22.84 17.99
CA TRP A 394 1.16 -23.94 18.82
C TRP A 394 0.51 -23.98 20.20
N VAL A 395 0.28 -22.82 20.82
CA VAL A 395 -0.38 -22.71 22.13
C VAL A 395 -1.84 -23.16 22.04
N ASP A 396 -2.59 -22.76 21.01
CA ASP A 396 -3.98 -23.17 20.84
C ASP A 396 -4.09 -24.65 20.44
N PHE A 397 -3.12 -25.18 19.70
CA PHE A 397 -3.03 -26.61 19.45
C PHE A 397 -2.78 -27.40 20.74
N ALA A 398 -1.87 -26.94 21.60
CA ALA A 398 -1.64 -27.58 22.89
C ALA A 398 -2.83 -27.45 23.86
N LYS A 399 -3.48 -26.28 23.93
CA LYS A 399 -4.71 -26.07 24.72
C LYS A 399 -5.88 -26.95 24.23
N PHE A 400 -5.91 -27.31 22.95
CA PHE A 400 -6.89 -28.25 22.42
C PHE A 400 -6.66 -29.68 22.97
N TYR A 401 -5.42 -30.15 23.01
CA TYR A 401 -5.10 -31.45 23.64
C TYR A 401 -5.27 -31.44 25.16
N GLU A 402 -5.01 -30.30 25.80
CA GLU A 402 -5.27 -30.10 27.22
C GLU A 402 -6.77 -30.26 27.54
N LYS A 403 -7.65 -29.65 26.73
CA LYS A 403 -9.11 -29.82 26.85
C LYS A 403 -9.57 -31.27 26.59
N ALA A 404 -8.82 -32.01 25.78
CA ALA A 404 -9.07 -33.43 25.52
C ALA A 404 -8.49 -34.36 26.62
N GLY A 405 -7.76 -33.82 27.61
CA GLY A 405 -7.14 -34.57 28.70
C GLY A 405 -5.86 -35.34 28.31
N GLN A 406 -5.31 -35.10 27.12
CA GLN A 406 -4.10 -35.76 26.61
C GLN A 406 -2.85 -34.90 26.87
N ILE A 407 -2.32 -34.97 28.09
CA ILE A 407 -1.17 -34.16 28.54
C ILE A 407 0.13 -34.59 27.83
N GLU A 408 0.31 -35.89 27.59
CA GLU A 408 1.51 -36.41 26.91
C GLU A 408 1.63 -35.89 25.47
N ASP A 409 0.50 -35.86 24.74
CA ASP A 409 0.47 -35.32 23.38
C ASP A 409 0.70 -33.80 23.36
N ALA A 410 0.17 -33.08 24.36
CA ALA A 410 0.46 -31.65 24.54
C ALA A 410 1.96 -31.40 24.79
N ARG A 411 2.64 -32.23 25.59
CA ARG A 411 4.09 -32.15 25.81
C ARG A 411 4.88 -32.40 24.52
N VAL A 412 4.47 -33.37 23.71
CA VAL A 412 5.10 -33.63 22.40
C VAL A 412 4.92 -32.44 21.45
N ILE A 413 3.76 -31.77 21.50
CA ILE A 413 3.49 -30.57 20.71
C ILE A 413 4.36 -29.40 21.15
N PHE A 414 4.49 -29.17 22.45
CA PHE A 414 5.40 -28.15 22.96
C PHE A 414 6.87 -28.46 22.64
N ASP A 415 7.31 -29.71 22.74
CA ASP A 415 8.66 -30.11 22.34
C ASP A 415 8.93 -29.88 20.84
N LYS A 416 7.92 -30.12 19.98
CA LYS A 416 7.99 -29.79 18.56
C LYS A 416 8.01 -28.27 18.34
N ALA A 417 7.18 -27.51 19.06
CA ALA A 417 7.12 -26.06 18.96
C ALA A 417 8.46 -25.40 19.33
N VAL A 418 9.12 -25.88 20.39
CA VAL A 418 10.42 -25.38 20.84
C VAL A 418 11.51 -25.55 19.77
N LYS A 419 11.43 -26.62 18.97
CA LYS A 419 12.39 -26.92 17.91
C LYS A 419 12.27 -25.99 16.69
N VAL A 420 11.17 -25.26 16.55
CA VAL A 420 10.90 -24.38 15.42
C VAL A 420 11.72 -23.08 15.54
N PRO A 421 12.46 -22.66 14.49
CA PRO A 421 13.24 -21.43 14.53
C PRO A 421 12.33 -20.21 14.28
N TYR A 422 11.81 -19.61 15.36
CA TYR A 422 11.04 -18.36 15.30
C TYR A 422 11.88 -17.15 14.88
N LYS A 423 11.24 -16.03 14.52
CA LYS A 423 11.93 -14.75 14.23
C LYS A 423 12.20 -13.95 15.49
N HIS A 424 11.23 -13.91 16.41
CA HIS A 424 11.36 -13.19 17.67
C HIS A 424 11.61 -14.14 18.84
N VAL A 425 12.56 -13.78 19.70
CA VAL A 425 12.86 -14.52 20.95
C VAL A 425 11.65 -14.52 21.88
N ASP A 426 10.88 -13.44 21.86
CA ASP A 426 9.64 -13.29 22.64
C ASP A 426 8.58 -14.33 22.28
N ASP A 427 8.51 -14.77 21.02
CA ASP A 427 7.53 -15.78 20.60
C ASP A 427 7.87 -17.14 21.20
N LEU A 428 9.15 -17.51 21.20
CA LEU A 428 9.61 -18.75 21.83
C LEU A 428 9.49 -18.69 23.35
N ALA A 429 9.78 -17.53 23.96
CA ALA A 429 9.59 -17.30 25.38
C ALA A 429 8.12 -17.51 25.80
N SER A 430 7.15 -17.02 25.03
CA SER A 430 5.73 -17.24 25.30
C SER A 430 5.32 -18.71 25.22
N VAL A 431 5.87 -19.50 24.29
CA VAL A 431 5.62 -20.96 24.23
C VAL A 431 6.10 -21.66 25.49
N TRP A 432 7.29 -21.30 25.98
CA TRP A 432 7.84 -21.84 27.23
C TRP A 432 7.04 -21.43 28.47
N CYS A 433 6.60 -20.16 28.54
CA CYS A 433 5.73 -19.70 29.63
C CYS A 433 4.41 -20.48 29.65
N GLU A 434 3.76 -20.66 28.50
CA GLU A 434 2.50 -21.39 28.38
C GLU A 434 2.66 -22.89 28.68
N TRP A 435 3.81 -23.49 28.34
CA TRP A 435 4.13 -24.86 28.76
C TRP A 435 4.27 -24.95 30.29
N ALA A 436 4.99 -24.02 30.91
CA ALA A 436 5.08 -24.01 32.38
C ALA A 436 3.73 -23.73 33.05
N GLU A 437 2.91 -22.84 32.51
CA GLU A 437 1.54 -22.60 32.98
C GLU A 437 0.63 -23.83 32.83
N MET A 438 0.84 -24.65 31.79
CA MET A 438 0.13 -25.93 31.65
C MET A 438 0.53 -26.90 32.77
N GLU A 439 1.82 -27.04 33.06
CA GLU A 439 2.30 -27.92 34.15
C GLU A 439 1.86 -27.41 35.54
N ILE A 440 1.78 -26.08 35.74
CA ILE A 440 1.23 -25.46 36.95
C ILE A 440 -0.25 -25.78 37.11
N ARG A 441 -1.04 -25.72 36.03
CA ARG A 441 -2.48 -26.05 36.05
C ARG A 441 -2.75 -27.52 36.43
N HIS A 442 -1.77 -28.40 36.22
CA HIS A 442 -1.85 -29.82 36.55
C HIS A 442 -1.06 -30.20 37.81
N ASP A 443 -0.66 -29.23 38.65
CA ASP A 443 0.04 -29.41 39.92
C ASP A 443 1.43 -30.09 39.82
N HIS A 444 2.06 -30.13 38.64
CA HIS A 444 3.41 -30.70 38.44
C HIS A 444 4.52 -29.64 38.60
N PHE A 445 4.63 -29.05 39.79
CA PHE A 445 5.57 -27.95 40.07
C PHE A 445 7.05 -28.32 39.87
N ASP A 446 7.45 -29.55 40.23
CA ASP A 446 8.83 -30.03 40.06
C ASP A 446 9.22 -30.17 38.58
N GLU A 447 8.26 -30.54 37.72
CA GLU A 447 8.49 -30.65 36.28
C GLU A 447 8.55 -29.27 35.64
N ALA A 448 7.73 -28.32 36.10
CA ALA A 448 7.78 -26.91 35.69
C ALA A 448 9.12 -26.24 36.07
N LEU A 449 9.65 -26.52 37.27
CA LEU A 449 10.97 -26.04 37.70
C LEU A 449 12.10 -26.65 36.85
N LYS A 450 12.06 -27.97 36.60
CA LYS A 450 13.02 -28.64 35.69
C LYS A 450 12.93 -28.10 34.27
N LEU A 451 11.72 -27.76 33.80
CA LEU A 451 11.49 -27.15 32.51
C LEU A 451 12.18 -25.79 32.44
N MET A 452 11.91 -24.91 33.40
CA MET A 452 12.52 -23.58 33.47
C MET A 452 14.04 -23.63 33.64
N GLN A 453 14.56 -24.60 34.39
CA GLN A 453 16.01 -24.86 34.49
C GLN A 453 16.62 -25.30 33.14
N LYS A 454 15.91 -26.10 32.33
CA LYS A 454 16.36 -26.45 30.98
C LYS A 454 16.39 -25.24 30.05
N VAL A 455 15.42 -24.33 30.17
CA VAL A 455 15.36 -23.11 29.34
C VAL A 455 16.42 -22.09 29.72
N THR A 456 16.74 -21.99 31.02
CA THR A 456 17.69 -21.02 31.56
C THR A 456 19.13 -21.52 31.60
N ALA A 457 19.38 -22.76 31.18
CA ALA A 457 20.74 -23.29 31.04
C ALA A 457 21.53 -22.50 29.99
N PRO A 458 22.66 -21.88 30.35
CA PRO A 458 23.43 -21.07 29.40
C PRO A 458 24.01 -21.98 28.30
N PRO A 459 23.83 -21.62 27.01
CA PRO A 459 24.50 -22.33 25.94
C PRO A 459 26.01 -22.17 26.05
N THR A 460 26.76 -23.13 25.50
CA THR A 460 28.23 -23.21 25.58
C THR A 460 28.96 -22.06 24.88
N ARG A 461 28.24 -21.17 24.18
CA ARG A 461 28.77 -19.97 23.50
C ARG A 461 28.01 -18.71 23.95
N LYS A 462 28.74 -17.60 24.12
CA LYS A 462 28.16 -16.29 24.44
C LYS A 462 27.46 -15.71 23.19
N VAL A 463 26.14 -15.89 23.11
CA VAL A 463 25.33 -15.43 21.97
C VAL A 463 24.81 -14.01 22.21
N SER A 464 24.83 -13.14 21.19
CA SER A 464 24.24 -11.80 21.25
C SER A 464 22.72 -11.87 20.98
N TYR A 465 21.91 -11.14 21.76
CA TYR A 465 20.44 -11.14 21.63
C TYR A 465 19.95 -10.70 20.24
N HIS A 466 20.73 -9.86 19.54
CA HIS A 466 20.36 -9.25 18.26
C HIS A 466 20.98 -9.91 17.02
N ASP A 467 21.77 -10.96 17.14
CA ASP A 467 22.45 -11.54 15.98
C ASP A 467 21.54 -12.50 15.21
N GLU A 468 20.81 -12.03 14.20
CA GLU A 468 19.87 -12.79 13.34
C GLU A 468 20.43 -14.09 12.71
N SER A 469 21.75 -14.33 12.77
CA SER A 469 22.41 -15.52 12.22
C SER A 469 22.33 -16.77 13.10
N GLU A 470 22.13 -16.62 14.42
CA GLU A 470 22.06 -17.76 15.37
C GLU A 470 20.63 -18.12 15.78
N THR A 471 20.41 -19.40 16.07
CA THR A 471 19.11 -20.01 16.44
C THR A 471 18.48 -19.30 17.64
N VAL A 472 17.17 -19.01 17.54
CA VAL A 472 16.41 -18.31 18.58
C VAL A 472 16.41 -19.05 19.92
N GLN A 473 16.58 -20.37 19.90
CA GLN A 473 16.78 -21.22 21.08
C GLN A 473 17.96 -20.79 21.95
N ASP A 474 19.08 -20.39 21.33
CA ASP A 474 20.26 -19.93 22.06
C ASP A 474 20.08 -18.52 22.62
N ARG A 475 19.00 -17.81 22.27
CA ARG A 475 18.68 -16.47 22.79
C ARG A 475 17.61 -16.47 23.87
N VAL A 476 16.88 -17.56 24.06
CA VAL A 476 15.79 -17.65 25.06
C VAL A 476 16.31 -17.43 26.47
N HIS A 477 17.53 -17.89 26.77
CA HIS A 477 18.19 -17.62 28.06
C HIS A 477 18.39 -16.12 28.33
N LYS A 478 18.17 -15.24 27.35
CA LYS A 478 18.19 -13.78 27.53
C LYS A 478 16.82 -13.12 27.66
N SER A 479 15.75 -13.90 27.59
CA SER A 479 14.39 -13.35 27.65
C SER A 479 13.98 -13.06 29.10
N LEU A 480 13.65 -11.80 29.37
CA LEU A 480 13.20 -11.34 30.68
C LEU A 480 11.94 -12.06 31.17
N LYS A 481 11.00 -12.35 30.27
CA LYS A 481 9.70 -12.98 30.61
C LYS A 481 9.85 -14.39 31.18
N VAL A 482 10.79 -15.16 30.63
CA VAL A 482 11.08 -16.51 31.16
C VAL A 482 11.76 -16.40 32.52
N TRP A 483 12.71 -15.47 32.67
CA TRP A 483 13.39 -15.26 33.95
C TRP A 483 12.48 -14.69 35.03
N SER A 484 11.51 -13.81 34.71
CA SER A 484 10.54 -13.33 35.68
C SER A 484 9.63 -14.45 36.15
N LEU A 485 9.07 -15.24 35.22
CA LEU A 485 8.25 -16.40 35.58
C LEU A 485 9.06 -17.43 36.38
N TYR A 486 10.33 -17.64 36.02
CA TYR A 486 11.20 -18.53 36.77
C TYR A 486 11.53 -18.01 38.18
N ALA A 487 11.75 -16.71 38.34
CA ALA A 487 11.93 -16.07 39.63
C ALA A 487 10.66 -16.20 40.49
N ASP A 488 9.48 -15.91 39.93
CA ASP A 488 8.20 -16.03 40.63
C ASP A 488 7.92 -17.48 41.08
N LEU A 489 8.28 -18.46 40.23
CA LEU A 489 8.17 -19.89 40.57
C LEU A 489 9.12 -20.30 41.69
N GLU A 490 10.36 -19.82 41.67
CA GLU A 490 11.35 -20.12 42.71
C GLU A 490 11.10 -19.35 44.02
N GLU A 491 10.43 -18.19 43.98
CA GLU A 491 9.93 -17.51 45.17
C GLU A 491 8.77 -18.28 45.82
N SER A 492 7.89 -18.86 45.01
CA SER A 492 6.70 -19.57 45.50
C SER A 492 7.01 -21.00 45.99
N PHE A 493 7.92 -21.71 45.30
CA PHE A 493 8.15 -23.15 45.52
C PHE A 493 9.63 -23.52 45.72
N GLY A 494 10.56 -22.59 45.47
CA GLY A 494 11.99 -22.86 45.43
C GLY A 494 12.68 -22.88 46.79
N THR A 495 13.95 -23.31 46.77
CA THR A 495 14.81 -23.24 47.95
C THR A 495 15.56 -21.90 47.98
N PHE A 496 15.90 -21.39 49.17
CA PHE A 496 16.66 -20.14 49.31
C PHE A 496 17.94 -20.10 48.45
N LYS A 497 18.63 -21.24 48.30
CA LYS A 497 19.86 -21.35 47.49
C LYS A 497 19.59 -21.31 45.99
N THR A 498 18.52 -21.97 45.52
CA THR A 498 18.16 -21.97 44.09
C THR A 498 17.67 -20.59 43.69
N CYS A 499 16.76 -19.99 44.47
CA CYS A 499 16.25 -18.64 44.23
C CYS A 499 17.38 -17.59 44.19
N LYS A 500 18.34 -17.64 45.13
CA LYS A 500 19.53 -16.78 45.08
C LYS A 500 20.35 -16.96 43.80
N ALA A 501 20.59 -18.20 43.38
CA ALA A 501 21.33 -18.50 42.17
C ALA A 501 20.59 -18.02 40.91
N VAL A 502 19.25 -18.06 40.89
CA VAL A 502 18.43 -17.48 39.82
C VAL A 502 18.65 -15.98 39.72
N TYR A 503 18.51 -15.26 40.84
CA TYR A 503 18.69 -13.82 40.88
C TYR A 503 20.12 -13.38 40.54
N ASP A 504 21.14 -14.07 41.06
CA ASP A 504 22.54 -13.80 40.69
C ASP A 504 22.78 -14.02 39.18
N ARG A 505 22.18 -15.07 38.58
CA ARG A 505 22.26 -15.30 37.13
C ARG A 505 21.55 -14.22 36.31
N ILE A 506 20.39 -13.72 36.76
CA ILE A 506 19.68 -12.61 36.11
C ILE A 506 20.56 -11.35 36.07
N ILE A 507 21.25 -11.06 37.19
CA ILE A 507 22.18 -9.93 37.32
C ILE A 507 23.41 -10.14 36.42
N GLU A 508 24.01 -11.33 36.40
CA GLU A 508 25.16 -11.66 35.53
C GLU A 508 24.84 -11.50 34.05
N LEU A 509 23.64 -11.90 33.62
CA LEU A 509 23.20 -11.80 32.23
C LEU A 509 22.79 -10.37 31.82
N ARG A 510 22.72 -9.43 32.78
CA ARG A 510 22.34 -8.01 32.58
C ARG A 510 20.93 -7.79 32.01
N ILE A 511 19.99 -8.68 32.32
CA ILE A 511 18.60 -8.62 31.80
C ILE A 511 17.63 -8.06 32.85
N ALA A 512 18.09 -7.83 34.08
CA ALA A 512 17.23 -7.39 35.18
C ALA A 512 16.43 -6.12 34.83
N THR A 513 15.20 -6.03 35.32
CA THR A 513 14.49 -4.75 35.47
C THR A 513 14.73 -4.19 36.87
N PRO A 514 14.56 -2.87 37.08
CA PRO A 514 14.62 -2.28 38.42
C PRO A 514 13.69 -2.98 39.42
N GLN A 515 12.51 -3.40 38.97
CA GLN A 515 11.54 -4.12 39.79
C GLN A 515 12.06 -5.48 40.27
N ILE A 516 12.73 -6.26 39.41
CA ILE A 516 13.29 -7.56 39.79
C ILE A 516 14.40 -7.40 40.85
N ILE A 517 15.19 -6.32 40.77
CA ILE A 517 16.21 -6.03 41.78
C ILE A 517 15.57 -5.56 43.10
N ILE A 518 14.47 -4.82 43.04
CA ILE A 518 13.70 -4.46 44.23
C ILE A 518 13.11 -5.71 44.88
N ASN A 519 12.49 -6.61 44.10
CA ASN A 519 11.95 -7.89 44.57
C ASN A 519 13.05 -8.76 45.18
N TYR A 520 14.22 -8.86 44.54
CA TYR A 520 15.37 -9.58 45.09
C TYR A 520 15.84 -9.02 46.44
N GLY A 521 15.89 -7.69 46.56
CA GLY A 521 16.24 -7.04 47.82
C GLY A 521 15.20 -7.27 48.91
N LEU A 522 13.91 -7.23 48.58
CA LEU A 522 12.81 -7.57 49.50
C LEU A 522 12.88 -9.04 49.94
N PHE A 523 13.10 -9.98 49.01
CA PHE A 523 13.26 -11.40 49.31
C PHE A 523 14.43 -11.67 50.26
N LEU A 524 15.57 -10.98 50.06
CA LEU A 524 16.72 -11.12 50.95
C LEU A 524 16.47 -10.49 52.34
N GLU A 525 15.64 -9.46 52.42
CA GLU A 525 15.22 -8.85 53.69
C GLU A 525 14.27 -9.73 54.49
N GLU A 526 13.28 -10.35 53.83
CA GLU A 526 12.39 -11.34 54.46
C GLU A 526 13.19 -12.50 55.08
N ASN A 527 14.31 -12.85 54.44
CA ASN A 527 15.24 -13.88 54.91
C ASN A 527 16.35 -13.36 55.85
N ASN A 528 16.34 -12.09 56.25
CA ASN A 528 17.29 -11.44 57.16
C ASN A 528 18.76 -11.32 56.66
N TYR A 529 19.03 -11.41 55.36
CA TYR A 529 20.38 -11.26 54.77
C TYR A 529 20.62 -9.84 54.21
N PHE A 530 20.70 -8.86 55.10
CA PHE A 530 20.77 -7.45 54.72
C PHE A 530 22.05 -7.04 53.99
N GLU A 531 23.22 -7.59 54.35
CA GLU A 531 24.47 -7.29 53.64
C GLU A 531 24.47 -7.80 52.20
N GLU A 532 23.79 -8.92 51.95
CA GLU A 532 23.62 -9.45 50.61
C GLU A 532 22.58 -8.67 49.82
N ALA A 533 21.51 -8.20 50.47
CA ALA A 533 20.53 -7.30 49.87
C ALA A 533 21.22 -6.01 49.38
N PHE A 534 22.09 -5.42 50.22
CA PHE A 534 22.84 -4.22 49.84
C PHE A 534 23.83 -4.47 48.70
N LYS A 535 24.51 -5.62 48.67
CA LYS A 535 25.33 -6.03 47.51
C LYS A 535 24.48 -6.24 46.26
N GLY A 536 23.28 -6.78 46.39
CA GLY A 536 22.31 -6.92 45.30
C GLY A 536 21.91 -5.56 44.71
N TYR A 537 21.62 -4.58 45.57
CA TYR A 537 21.33 -3.21 45.17
C TYR A 537 22.54 -2.51 44.53
N GLU A 538 23.74 -2.61 45.11
CA GLU A 538 24.98 -2.05 44.54
C GLU A 538 25.28 -2.64 43.14
N LYS A 539 25.13 -3.96 42.98
CA LYS A 539 25.23 -4.63 41.67
C LYS A 539 24.15 -4.13 40.70
N GLY A 540 22.92 -3.93 41.17
CA GLY A 540 21.82 -3.39 40.37
C GLY A 540 22.08 -1.95 39.88
N ILE A 541 22.62 -1.11 40.75
CA ILE A 541 22.99 0.28 40.44
C ILE A 541 24.10 0.32 39.36
N ALA A 542 25.10 -0.55 39.47
CA ALA A 542 26.19 -0.62 38.49
C ALA A 542 25.73 -1.03 37.08
N LEU A 543 24.57 -1.68 36.96
CA LEU A 543 24.04 -2.19 35.69
C LEU A 543 23.16 -1.18 34.96
N PHE A 544 22.42 -0.32 35.67
CA PHE A 544 21.45 0.59 35.05
C PHE A 544 21.98 2.01 34.88
N LYS A 545 21.47 2.68 33.84
CA LYS A 545 21.69 4.11 33.60
C LYS A 545 20.43 4.88 34.00
N TRP A 546 20.60 6.13 34.45
CA TRP A 546 19.51 7.05 34.76
C TRP A 546 18.55 7.18 33.57
N PRO A 547 17.20 7.20 33.73
CA PRO A 547 16.36 7.48 34.92
C PRO A 547 15.94 6.31 35.82
N ASN A 548 16.01 5.06 35.33
CA ASN A 548 15.45 3.88 36.02
C ASN A 548 16.19 3.48 37.31
N VAL A 549 17.36 4.07 37.55
CA VAL A 549 18.14 3.88 38.78
C VAL A 549 17.52 4.63 39.97
N TYR A 550 16.68 5.63 39.71
CA TYR A 550 16.09 6.46 40.77
C TYR A 550 15.26 5.64 41.77
N ASP A 551 14.44 4.70 41.27
CA ASP A 551 13.59 3.88 42.15
C ASP A 551 14.41 2.89 42.98
N ILE A 552 15.50 2.37 42.41
CA ILE A 552 16.46 1.50 43.10
C ILE A 552 17.21 2.30 44.18
N TRP A 553 17.66 3.50 43.85
CA TRP A 553 18.32 4.38 44.81
C TRP A 553 17.39 4.81 45.94
N ASN A 554 16.15 5.19 45.65
CA ASN A 554 15.20 5.62 46.67
C ASN A 554 14.87 4.47 47.64
N THR A 555 14.59 3.27 47.12
CA THR A 555 14.34 2.10 47.97
C THR A 555 15.58 1.71 48.76
N TYR A 556 16.76 1.68 48.15
CA TYR A 556 18.01 1.37 48.84
C TYR A 556 18.36 2.40 49.92
N LEU A 557 18.21 3.70 49.64
CA LEU A 557 18.50 4.77 50.60
C LEU A 557 17.51 4.78 51.76
N VAL A 558 16.20 4.69 51.53
CA VAL A 558 15.20 4.61 52.61
C VAL A 558 15.49 3.43 53.54
N LYS A 559 15.75 2.25 52.96
CA LYS A 559 16.05 1.05 53.74
C LYS A 559 17.41 1.13 54.46
N PHE A 560 18.37 1.84 53.89
CA PHE A 560 19.64 2.10 54.55
C PHE A 560 19.47 3.06 55.74
N ILE A 561 18.64 4.10 55.60
CA ILE A 561 18.31 5.08 56.65
C ILE A 561 17.61 4.39 57.83
N GLU A 562 16.57 3.59 57.55
CA GLU A 562 15.78 2.90 58.59
C GLU A 562 16.63 2.00 59.50
N ARG A 563 17.72 1.42 58.97
CA ARG A 563 18.57 0.48 59.72
C ARG A 563 19.81 1.12 60.34
N TYR A 564 20.50 2.01 59.61
CA TYR A 564 21.82 2.52 60.01
C TYR A 564 21.82 3.96 60.52
N GLY A 565 20.66 4.58 60.72
CA GLY A 565 20.51 5.99 61.13
C GLY A 565 21.45 6.48 62.25
N GLY A 566 21.94 5.61 63.14
CA GLY A 566 22.88 6.01 64.19
C GLY A 566 24.34 5.57 64.08
N THR A 567 24.70 4.55 63.29
CA THR A 567 25.99 3.83 63.50
C THR A 567 27.03 3.99 62.40
N LYS A 568 26.63 4.29 61.16
CA LYS A 568 27.56 4.43 60.01
C LYS A 568 27.19 5.61 59.10
N LEU A 569 27.22 6.82 59.67
CA LEU A 569 26.89 8.06 58.96
C LEU A 569 27.84 8.36 57.79
N GLU A 570 29.13 8.10 57.92
CA GLU A 570 30.11 8.34 56.85
C GLU A 570 29.84 7.46 55.63
N ARG A 571 29.51 6.18 55.84
CA ARG A 571 29.10 5.29 54.73
C ARG A 571 27.80 5.73 54.08
N ALA A 572 26.85 6.26 54.86
CA ALA A 572 25.62 6.84 54.31
C ALA A 572 25.96 8.04 53.42
N ARG A 573 26.85 8.93 53.87
CA ARG A 573 27.30 10.11 53.12
C ARG A 573 27.99 9.73 51.83
N ASP A 574 28.96 8.82 51.88
CA ASP A 574 29.65 8.34 50.68
C ASP A 574 28.65 7.79 49.65
N LEU A 575 27.63 7.10 50.14
CA LEU A 575 26.58 6.55 49.28
C LEU A 575 25.70 7.64 48.66
N PHE A 576 25.27 8.63 49.45
CA PHE A 576 24.56 9.79 48.93
C PHE A 576 25.41 10.59 47.94
N GLU A 577 26.72 10.73 48.18
CA GLU A 577 27.63 11.41 47.25
C GLU A 577 27.78 10.64 45.94
N GLN A 578 27.88 9.31 45.98
CA GLN A 578 27.88 8.46 44.77
C GLN A 578 26.58 8.55 43.97
N CYS A 579 25.43 8.68 44.65
CA CYS A 579 24.15 8.97 43.98
C CYS A 579 24.21 10.31 43.26
N LEU A 580 24.62 11.35 43.99
CA LEU A 580 24.54 12.75 43.57
C LEU A 580 25.53 13.09 42.45
N GLU A 581 26.70 12.45 42.42
CA GLU A 581 27.69 12.61 41.33
C GLU A 581 27.14 12.19 39.97
N ASN A 582 26.21 11.23 39.93
CA ASN A 582 25.67 10.68 38.69
C ASN A 582 24.23 11.14 38.38
N CYS A 583 23.58 11.91 39.26
CA CYS A 583 22.16 12.28 39.14
C CYS A 583 21.86 13.30 38.03
N PRO A 584 20.83 13.06 37.19
CA PRO A 584 20.20 14.09 36.37
C PRO A 584 19.32 15.03 37.22
N GLU A 585 19.26 16.29 36.81
CA GLU A 585 18.62 17.41 37.53
C GLU A 585 17.12 17.21 37.87
N LYS A 586 16.43 16.28 37.19
CA LYS A 586 15.00 15.95 37.37
C LYS A 586 14.69 15.15 38.64
N PHE A 587 15.61 14.31 39.08
CA PHE A 587 15.38 13.38 40.20
C PHE A 587 16.20 13.73 41.45
N ALA A 588 17.07 14.73 41.31
CA ALA A 588 17.94 15.21 42.36
C ALA A 588 17.15 15.74 43.59
N LYS A 589 15.99 16.38 43.38
CA LYS A 589 15.17 17.00 44.43
C LYS A 589 14.84 16.03 45.58
N ALA A 590 14.31 14.85 45.27
CA ALA A 590 13.89 13.90 46.29
C ALA A 590 15.08 13.31 47.05
N ILE A 591 16.18 13.02 46.34
CA ILE A 591 17.42 12.50 46.94
C ILE A 591 18.04 13.56 47.87
N PHE A 592 18.08 14.82 47.46
CA PHE A 592 18.57 15.93 48.30
C PHE A 592 17.70 16.16 49.53
N LEU A 593 16.37 16.04 49.41
CA LEU A 593 15.48 16.15 50.57
C LEU A 593 15.66 14.98 51.54
N LEU A 594 15.86 13.76 51.04
CA LEU A 594 16.17 12.59 51.87
C LEU A 594 17.53 12.73 52.56
N TYR A 595 18.54 13.20 51.83
CA TYR A 595 19.87 13.43 52.38
C TYR A 595 19.86 14.53 53.46
N ALA A 596 19.10 15.61 53.23
CA ALA A 596 18.97 16.67 54.20
C ALA A 596 18.18 16.25 55.45
N LYS A 597 17.13 15.42 55.31
CA LYS A 597 16.44 14.83 56.46
C LYS A 597 17.35 13.94 57.31
N LEU A 598 18.18 13.10 56.67
CA LEU A 598 19.15 12.28 57.39
C LEU A 598 20.17 13.15 58.15
N GLU A 599 20.68 14.22 57.54
CA GLU A 599 21.59 15.14 58.22
C GLU A 599 20.90 16.01 59.28
N GLU A 600 19.59 16.25 59.19
CA GLU A 600 18.79 16.92 60.24
C GLU A 600 18.58 16.03 61.46
N GLU A 601 18.29 14.74 61.27
CA GLU A 601 17.97 13.81 62.35
C GLU A 601 19.22 13.25 63.05
N HIS A 602 20.33 13.10 62.32
CA HIS A 602 21.53 12.42 62.82
C HIS A 602 22.84 13.20 62.61
N GLY A 603 22.82 14.32 61.89
CA GLY A 603 24.01 15.04 61.45
C GLY A 603 24.27 16.38 62.15
N LEU A 604 25.28 17.10 61.63
CA LEU A 604 25.60 18.46 62.03
C LEU A 604 24.77 19.44 61.21
N ALA A 605 24.08 20.37 61.88
CA ALA A 605 23.28 21.43 61.25
C ALA A 605 24.02 22.23 60.15
N ARG A 606 25.35 22.31 60.22
CA ARG A 606 26.19 22.96 59.20
C ARG A 606 26.29 22.16 57.90
N HIS A 607 26.29 20.83 57.99
CA HIS A 607 26.31 19.96 56.82
C HIS A 607 24.95 19.91 56.16
N ALA A 608 23.85 19.82 56.92
CA ALA A 608 22.50 19.96 56.38
C ALA A 608 22.34 21.25 55.54
N MET A 609 22.87 22.37 56.04
CA MET A 609 22.87 23.65 55.31
C MET A 609 23.67 23.62 54.00
N ALA A 610 24.86 22.99 54.02
CA ALA A 610 25.69 22.84 52.83
C ALA A 610 25.02 21.92 51.79
N VAL A 611 24.31 20.89 52.24
CA VAL A 611 23.50 20.01 51.38
C VAL A 611 22.36 20.79 50.74
N TYR A 612 21.65 21.62 51.50
CA TYR A 612 20.61 22.48 50.94
C TYR A 612 21.15 23.53 49.96
N ASP A 613 22.29 24.18 50.22
CA ASP A 613 22.94 25.11 49.27
C ASP A 613 23.45 24.42 48.00
N ARG A 614 23.81 23.13 48.10
CA ARG A 614 24.17 22.30 46.94
C ARG A 614 22.91 21.89 46.17
N ALA A 615 21.83 21.56 46.87
CA ALA A 615 20.55 21.18 46.29
C ALA A 615 19.92 22.32 45.49
N THR A 616 20.01 23.57 45.96
CA THR A 616 19.47 24.74 45.23
C THR A 616 20.18 25.01 43.91
N LYS A 617 21.46 24.63 43.79
CA LYS A 617 22.25 24.78 42.55
C LYS A 617 22.00 23.66 41.54
N ALA A 618 21.72 22.44 42.01
CA ALA A 618 21.63 21.24 41.18
C ALA A 618 20.22 20.94 40.64
N VAL A 619 19.18 21.67 41.08
CA VAL A 619 17.78 21.42 40.74
C VAL A 619 17.33 22.27 39.54
N LEU A 620 16.30 21.83 38.82
CA LEU A 620 15.70 22.51 37.68
C LEU A 620 15.04 23.87 38.04
N PRO A 621 15.03 24.85 37.12
CA PRO A 621 14.49 26.20 37.38
C PRO A 621 13.07 26.24 37.96
N GLU A 622 12.18 25.34 37.56
CA GLU A 622 10.79 25.29 38.06
C GLU A 622 10.69 24.78 39.50
N GLU A 623 11.56 23.83 39.87
CA GLU A 623 11.55 23.21 41.20
C GLU A 623 12.47 23.94 42.20
N ARG A 624 13.32 24.86 41.71
CA ARG A 624 14.18 25.71 42.54
C ARG A 624 13.37 26.52 43.54
N TYR A 625 12.22 27.06 43.16
CA TYR A 625 11.36 27.85 44.06
C TYR A 625 10.87 27.05 45.27
N GLU A 626 10.48 25.80 45.08
CA GLU A 626 10.06 24.93 46.19
C GLU A 626 11.24 24.59 47.09
N MET A 627 12.42 24.31 46.52
CA MET A 627 13.63 24.04 47.29
C MET A 627 14.09 25.24 48.10
N PHE A 628 14.03 26.46 47.56
CA PHE A 628 14.32 27.68 48.32
C PHE A 628 13.32 27.88 49.46
N ASN A 629 12.03 27.59 49.26
CA ASN A 629 11.04 27.69 50.33
C ASN A 629 11.28 26.66 51.45
N VAL A 630 11.64 25.43 51.11
CA VAL A 630 12.02 24.42 52.11
C VAL A 630 13.29 24.84 52.83
N TYR A 631 14.31 25.29 52.10
CA TYR A 631 15.57 25.75 52.65
C TYR A 631 15.40 26.94 53.61
N ILE A 632 14.54 27.91 53.26
CA ILE A 632 14.26 29.07 54.11
C ILE A 632 13.50 28.68 55.37
N LYS A 633 12.49 27.80 55.27
CA LYS A 633 11.77 27.29 56.44
C LYS A 633 12.72 26.58 57.41
N ARG A 634 13.57 25.70 56.88
CA ARG A 634 14.55 24.95 57.68
C ARG A 634 15.67 25.82 58.25
N ALA A 635 16.19 26.77 57.48
CA ALA A 635 17.18 27.72 57.97
C ALA A 635 16.63 28.63 59.09
N ALA A 636 15.36 29.03 58.98
CA ALA A 636 14.68 29.79 60.02
C ALA A 636 14.50 28.98 61.32
N GLU A 637 14.21 27.68 61.21
CA GLU A 637 14.07 26.78 62.36
C GLU A 637 15.40 26.52 63.09
N ILE A 638 16.50 26.36 62.35
CA ILE A 638 17.79 25.92 62.91
C ILE A 638 18.66 27.09 63.43
N TYR A 639 18.80 28.17 62.66
CA TYR A 639 19.73 29.28 62.97
C TYR A 639 19.00 30.60 63.26
N GLY A 640 17.67 30.62 63.15
CA GLY A 640 16.86 31.82 63.33
C GLY A 640 16.82 32.71 62.09
N VAL A 641 16.01 33.77 62.19
CA VAL A 641 15.60 34.60 61.04
C VAL A 641 16.78 35.35 60.40
N THR A 642 17.83 35.67 61.15
CA THR A 642 18.99 36.43 60.66
C THR A 642 19.79 35.70 59.59
N TYR A 643 19.85 34.37 59.65
CA TYR A 643 20.54 33.52 58.68
C TYR A 643 19.75 33.30 57.37
N THR A 644 18.49 33.72 57.32
CA THR A 644 17.66 33.59 56.11
C THR A 644 17.99 34.66 55.06
N ARG A 645 18.64 35.77 55.43
CA ARG A 645 18.94 36.90 54.54
C ARG A 645 19.84 36.53 53.35
N PRO A 646 21.00 35.86 53.54
CA PRO A 646 21.86 35.48 52.41
C PRO A 646 21.19 34.44 51.50
N ILE A 647 20.20 33.70 52.03
CA ILE A 647 19.44 32.72 51.25
C ILE A 647 18.46 33.43 50.33
N TYR A 648 17.77 34.46 50.82
CA TYR A 648 16.91 35.29 50.00
C TYR A 648 17.71 36.02 48.91
N GLU A 649 18.86 36.60 49.24
CA GLU A 649 19.74 37.25 48.25
C GLU A 649 20.16 36.27 47.14
N LYS A 650 20.63 35.07 47.50
CA LYS A 650 20.95 34.01 46.54
C LYS A 650 19.73 33.53 45.73
N ALA A 651 18.55 33.50 46.34
CA ALA A 651 17.33 33.12 45.65
C ALA A 651 16.95 34.15 44.56
N LEU A 652 17.17 35.44 44.82
CA LEU A 652 16.89 36.51 43.85
C LEU A 652 17.85 36.50 42.65
N GLU A 653 19.09 36.07 42.82
CA GLU A 653 20.06 35.96 41.73
C GLU A 653 19.78 34.77 40.79
N VAL A 654 19.17 33.69 41.30
CA VAL A 654 19.06 32.40 40.60
C VAL A 654 17.67 32.12 40.04
N LEU A 655 16.61 32.74 40.59
CA LEU A 655 15.22 32.45 40.22
C LEU A 655 14.75 33.24 38.99
N PRO A 656 13.85 32.67 38.16
CA PRO A 656 13.16 33.39 37.10
C PRO A 656 12.28 34.54 37.63
N ASP A 657 12.07 35.57 36.82
CA ASP A 657 11.43 36.86 37.17
C ASP A 657 10.06 36.75 37.87
N GLU A 658 9.25 35.74 37.52
CA GLU A 658 7.94 35.51 38.16
C GLU A 658 8.06 34.96 39.58
N GLN A 659 8.97 34.00 39.79
CA GLN A 659 9.16 33.33 41.09
C GLN A 659 10.02 34.20 42.03
N ALA A 660 10.96 34.97 41.49
CA ALA A 660 11.73 35.95 42.23
C ALA A 660 10.82 37.04 42.86
N ARG A 661 9.72 37.42 42.19
CA ARG A 661 8.74 38.37 42.70
C ARG A 661 8.07 37.90 43.99
N GLU A 662 7.62 36.66 44.04
CA GLU A 662 7.00 36.10 45.25
C GLU A 662 7.99 36.00 46.40
N MET A 663 9.24 35.63 46.11
CA MET A 663 10.32 35.60 47.09
C MET A 663 10.66 36.99 47.62
N CYS A 664 10.67 38.03 46.77
CA CYS A 664 10.85 39.43 47.17
C CYS A 664 9.77 39.88 48.17
N ILE A 665 8.50 39.56 47.90
CA ILE A 665 7.39 39.93 48.81
C ILE A 665 7.57 39.24 50.17
N ARG A 666 7.89 37.94 50.18
CA ARG A 666 8.14 37.19 51.43
C ARG A 666 9.35 37.72 52.18
N PHE A 667 10.41 38.12 51.47
CA PHE A 667 11.61 38.70 52.06
C PHE A 667 11.31 40.08 52.68
N ALA A 668 10.58 40.93 51.97
CA ALA A 668 10.17 42.24 52.46
C ALA A 668 9.21 42.14 53.67
N ASP A 669 8.29 41.18 53.68
CA ASP A 669 7.43 40.90 54.83
C ASP A 669 8.21 40.39 56.05
N LEU A 670 9.28 39.63 55.83
CA LEU A 670 10.15 39.14 56.90
C LEU A 670 10.97 40.28 57.53
N GLU A 671 11.58 41.13 56.71
CA GLU A 671 12.32 42.30 57.21
C GLU A 671 11.38 43.32 57.88
N ARG A 672 10.13 43.45 57.38
CA ARG A 672 9.08 44.23 58.09
C ARG A 672 8.82 43.66 59.49
N LYS A 673 8.71 42.34 59.63
CA LYS A 673 8.51 41.70 60.95
C LYS A 673 9.72 41.87 61.88
N LEU A 674 10.92 42.00 61.33
CA LEU A 674 12.14 42.29 62.10
C LEU A 674 12.33 43.78 62.43
N GLY A 675 11.51 44.67 61.86
CA GLY A 675 11.54 46.12 62.12
C GLY A 675 12.49 46.93 61.24
N GLU A 676 13.16 46.31 60.26
CA GLU A 676 14.12 46.95 59.35
C GLU A 676 13.40 47.51 58.12
N ILE A 677 12.70 48.63 58.30
CA ILE A 677 11.81 49.23 57.28
C ILE A 677 12.61 49.71 56.05
N ASP A 678 13.80 50.27 56.24
CA ASP A 678 14.61 50.79 55.13
C ASP A 678 15.16 49.68 54.22
N ARG A 679 15.42 48.50 54.78
CA ARG A 679 15.79 47.32 53.97
C ARG A 679 14.58 46.77 53.24
N ALA A 680 13.42 46.70 53.88
CA ALA A 680 12.18 46.32 53.21
C ALA A 680 11.90 47.26 52.01
N ARG A 681 12.15 48.57 52.14
CA ARG A 681 12.08 49.53 51.03
C ARG A 681 13.08 49.24 49.92
N ALA A 682 14.33 48.95 50.27
CA ALA A 682 15.35 48.60 49.29
C ALA A 682 14.97 47.34 48.49
N ILE A 683 14.38 46.34 49.16
CA ILE A 683 13.87 45.11 48.52
C ILE A 683 12.69 45.43 47.59
N TYR A 684 11.74 46.26 48.01
CA TYR A 684 10.64 46.69 47.14
C TYR A 684 11.14 47.48 45.92
N SER A 685 12.16 48.32 46.09
CA SER A 685 12.80 49.04 44.99
C SER A 685 13.49 48.09 44.01
N HIS A 686 14.23 47.09 44.50
CA HIS A 686 14.85 46.06 43.67
C HIS A 686 13.78 45.22 42.94
N ALA A 687 12.74 44.79 43.64
CA ALA A 687 11.62 44.05 43.06
C ALA A 687 10.88 44.86 41.98
N SER A 688 10.82 46.18 42.10
CA SER A 688 10.17 47.05 41.13
C SER A 688 10.83 47.04 39.73
N GLN A 689 12.12 46.72 39.65
CA GLN A 689 12.85 46.61 38.38
C GLN A 689 12.49 45.35 37.60
N ILE A 690 11.96 44.33 38.29
CA ILE A 690 11.63 42.99 37.75
C ILE A 690 10.10 42.86 37.56
N CYS A 691 9.32 43.82 38.08
CA CYS A 691 7.86 43.72 38.14
C CYS A 691 7.14 44.59 37.10
N ASP A 692 6.63 43.94 36.05
CA ASP A 692 5.67 44.53 35.12
C ASP A 692 4.41 45.05 35.83
N PRO A 693 4.08 46.36 35.74
CA PRO A 693 2.89 46.89 36.41
C PRO A 693 1.55 46.43 35.81
N ARG A 694 1.54 45.79 34.63
CA ARG A 694 0.34 45.22 33.99
C ARG A 694 0.04 43.78 34.43
N VAL A 695 1.08 42.97 34.64
CA VAL A 695 0.94 41.54 34.95
C VAL A 695 0.70 41.31 36.45
N ALA A 696 1.24 42.16 37.33
CA ALA A 696 1.09 42.01 38.78
C ALA A 696 0.64 43.29 39.50
N PRO A 697 -0.66 43.64 39.45
CA PRO A 697 -1.20 44.76 40.23
C PRO A 697 -1.07 44.52 41.75
N ASN A 698 -1.06 43.26 42.19
CA ASN A 698 -1.01 42.86 43.60
C ASN A 698 0.29 43.30 44.28
N PHE A 699 1.44 43.18 43.61
CA PHE A 699 2.73 43.63 44.16
C PHE A 699 2.72 45.14 44.45
N TRP A 700 2.23 45.94 43.50
CA TRP A 700 2.12 47.39 43.64
C TRP A 700 1.10 47.81 44.70
N GLN A 701 0.06 47.01 44.93
CA GLN A 701 -0.88 47.24 46.03
C GLN A 701 -0.23 46.98 47.39
N VAL A 702 0.49 45.86 47.55
CA VAL A 702 1.21 45.54 48.80
C VAL A 702 2.30 46.57 49.12
N TRP A 703 3.06 47.02 48.11
CA TRP A 703 4.05 48.09 48.31
C TRP A 703 3.39 49.42 48.68
N LYS A 704 2.27 49.77 48.04
CA LYS A 704 1.50 50.97 48.39
C LYS A 704 0.96 50.91 49.83
N GLU A 705 0.43 49.77 50.25
CA GLU A 705 -0.03 49.58 51.64
C GLU A 705 1.12 49.66 52.64
N PHE A 706 2.30 49.17 52.28
CA PHE A 706 3.50 49.28 53.09
C PHE A 706 3.93 50.74 53.28
N GLU A 707 4.01 51.53 52.20
CA GLU A 707 4.38 52.94 52.27
C GLU A 707 3.32 53.78 52.99
N ILE A 708 2.04 53.43 52.91
CA ILE A 708 0.97 54.11 53.68
C ILE A 708 1.12 53.86 55.19
N LYS A 709 1.55 52.66 55.59
CA LYS A 709 1.69 52.29 57.00
C LYS A 709 2.98 52.80 57.64
N HIS A 710 4.05 52.95 56.86
CA HIS A 710 5.39 53.20 57.40
C HIS A 710 6.13 54.39 56.77
N GLY A 711 5.61 55.01 55.71
CA GLY A 711 6.28 56.04 54.91
C GLY A 711 5.76 57.48 55.09
N ASN A 712 6.33 58.40 54.31
CA ASN A 712 6.00 59.82 54.23
C ASN A 712 5.41 60.15 52.85
N GLU A 713 4.76 61.32 52.67
CA GLU A 713 4.20 61.71 51.37
C GLU A 713 5.22 61.66 50.22
N ASP A 714 6.48 62.00 50.50
CA ASP A 714 7.55 62.00 49.51
C ASP A 714 7.98 60.59 49.10
N THR A 715 7.93 59.60 50.01
CA THR A 715 8.26 58.20 49.68
C THR A 715 7.15 57.55 48.84
N VAL A 716 5.90 57.91 49.11
CA VAL A 716 4.75 57.49 48.28
C VAL A 716 4.83 58.11 46.88
N ARG A 717 5.23 59.37 46.75
CA ARG A 717 5.46 60.02 45.45
C ARG A 717 6.60 59.37 44.68
N GLU A 718 7.70 59.03 45.34
CA GLU A 718 8.83 58.35 44.70
C GLU A 718 8.44 56.94 44.21
N MET A 719 7.66 56.18 44.98
CA MET A 719 7.10 54.90 44.52
C MET A 719 6.22 55.08 43.26
N LEU A 720 5.36 56.10 43.23
CA LEU A 720 4.53 56.38 42.05
C LEU A 720 5.37 56.83 40.84
N ARG A 721 6.48 57.52 41.08
CA ARG A 721 7.44 57.90 40.03
C ARG A 721 8.15 56.66 39.48
N ILE A 722 8.65 55.78 40.35
CA ILE A 722 9.27 54.51 39.97
C ILE A 722 8.26 53.67 39.17
N LYS A 723 7.01 53.53 39.64
CA LYS A 723 5.93 52.83 38.92
C LYS A 723 5.72 53.37 37.51
N ARG A 724 5.72 54.69 37.33
CA ARG A 724 5.57 55.32 36.00
C ARG A 724 6.81 55.11 35.13
N SER A 725 8.01 55.14 35.71
CA SER A 725 9.26 54.90 34.98
C SER A 725 9.38 53.46 34.48
N VAL A 726 9.02 52.48 35.31
CA VAL A 726 9.01 51.06 34.96
C VAL A 726 7.92 50.79 33.91
N GLN A 727 6.72 51.36 34.08
CA GLN A 727 5.66 51.28 33.07
C GLN A 727 6.11 51.83 31.70
N ALA A 728 6.90 52.92 31.69
CA ALA A 728 7.43 53.49 30.47
C ALA A 728 8.52 52.61 29.84
N MET A 729 9.45 52.07 30.63
CA MET A 729 10.52 51.18 30.16
C MET A 729 9.98 49.90 29.49
N TYR A 730 8.97 49.27 30.07
CA TYR A 730 8.37 48.08 29.48
C TYR A 730 7.46 48.40 28.28
N ASN A 731 6.77 49.55 28.27
CA ASN A 731 6.03 50.00 27.09
C ASN A 731 6.94 50.19 25.86
N THR A 732 8.17 50.67 26.04
CA THR A 732 9.16 50.80 24.96
C THR A 732 9.72 49.45 24.48
N GLN A 733 9.95 48.49 25.38
CA GLN A 733 10.42 47.15 24.99
C GLN A 733 9.35 46.34 24.25
N VAL A 734 8.07 46.45 24.65
CA VAL A 734 6.95 45.79 23.95
C VAL A 734 6.74 46.39 22.56
N SER A 735 6.90 47.70 22.38
CA SER A 735 6.82 48.30 21.04
C SER A 735 7.94 47.89 20.08
N ASP A 736 9.12 47.51 20.59
CA ASP A 736 10.23 47.02 19.77
C ASP A 736 10.06 45.54 19.37
N VAL A 737 9.37 44.73 20.19
CA VAL A 737 9.06 43.33 19.86
C VAL A 737 7.92 43.21 18.84
N PHE A 738 6.97 44.15 18.83
CA PHE A 738 5.90 44.18 17.81
C PHE A 738 6.33 44.79 16.47
N ASN A 739 7.50 45.41 16.39
CA ASN A 739 8.09 45.98 15.17
C ASN A 739 9.22 45.11 14.56
N ARG A 740 9.41 43.88 15.05
CA ARG A 740 10.18 42.82 14.40
C ARG A 740 9.26 41.65 14.09
#